data_AF-A0A1F3PJQ1-F1
#
_entry.id   AF-A0A1F3PJQ1-F1
#
_cell.length_a   1.000
_cell.length_b   1.000
_cell.length_c   1.000
_cell.angle_alpha   90.00
_cell.angle_beta   90.00
_cell.angle_gamma   90.00
#
_symmetry.space_group_name_H-M   'P 1'
#
loop_
_entity.id
_entity.type
_entity.pdbx_description
1 polymer ?
#
loop_
_entity_poly.entity_id
_entity_poly.type
_entity_poly.pdbx_seq_one_letter_code
_entity_poly.pdbx_strand_id
1 'polypeptide(L)'
;MKRITYISAHVLTFCLIVICNIAFSQTTPDPGLNGPYTVLQQDYDLGDLAFDPPTFPDDVEVIGRVYYPSDMSSGPFPVLVFLHGRHETCYDPGNNSSNSSWPCSGGDEMIPSYQGYDYLAQKMASHGYIVISVSANAINATDNDVTDYGMRARGELVQHHLDLWNTYNTVGGGPFGTLFVGKLDLSRVGTMGHSRGGEGVVEHALLNIEQGSPYGVKAVLTLAPVDFARKTLVNIPLMNVAPYCDGDVSNLQGIHYYDDTRYLDPNDEAPKHSVLMMGANHNYYNTVWTPATFPAGSADDWDYEDWMGTDPYCSESVSGNGRLDPPTQQAALTAYLCAFFRRYVGEETQFAPILETDDVVPPVSSLLNSDQVFMSYHPANSKRLDVNRMTSTSCETENTLMGAAGQTGLVNYGICSGYCLSGGTAQEPHGSSGLSLSQLQIGWNSAADNYTNTLPDGFNDLTQFNALQFRAGVNFEDYTATADLNFSVQLIDSYGATATQTVSSHSSVLFAPPGTLNNTLPKLLHNTIKIDLASFTGIDMTSVSQIRFLFNQSAVGAIMISDIILSSANEVSFPPVANFSANVTETCTGQVTFTDNSVFSPDTWTWDFGDGTTSDVESPLHVYSENGVYTVKLVVENAAGADSITKYSYVTVNRPDAPFVNGDEVCPGEMAFLSATSGSAGLLSWYDSEAGGMVVATGGAYNPVVDNTTSWFVEEEVVGMQYSVGPPDNTFGSGGNFNSNDLRGIFFDAYDFFTLESVKVYSASAGNRTIEVLDGDGGNVIHSYTVYIGSGEQVVPLGFFIAPYSGYYLKVTGSLIDLFRINDGSPTYPYTVPGLVSLTGSNVAGQELDFYYYFFDWKVREKSCISLRAEVTAVVNPLPAVTVSDDVTITIGGSTILNASGGVTYTWSPSAGLSSSTVSNPVASPTETTLYTVTVTDENGCSDTASVLVTVVPVGIETIENERITISPNPATTSVKIIATEEILMTEVFSADGRKIALFRNESRRNIQEIEFKDLARGVYYLKVITVKNSGVKRIALE
;
A
#
# COMPACT_ATOMS: atom_id res chain seq x y z
N MET A 1 -85.04 -16.20 12.56
CA MET A 1 -86.32 -16.40 11.84
C MET A 1 -86.06 -16.07 10.39
N LYS A 2 -86.34 -16.85 9.35
CA LYS A 2 -86.94 -18.18 9.06
C LYS A 2 -86.49 -18.39 7.58
N ARG A 3 -86.14 -19.55 7.02
CA ARG A 3 -86.52 -20.96 7.22
C ARG A 3 -85.69 -21.81 6.21
N ILE A 4 -85.15 -22.98 6.63
CA ILE A 4 -85.51 -24.37 6.18
C ILE A 4 -84.58 -24.90 5.06
N THR A 5 -83.96 -26.11 5.06
CA THR A 5 -84.13 -27.46 5.69
C THR A 5 -82.78 -28.24 5.55
N TYR A 6 -82.20 -28.92 6.58
CA TYR A 6 -82.28 -30.37 6.97
C TYR A 6 -81.70 -31.37 5.91
N ILE A 7 -80.77 -32.34 6.16
CA ILE A 7 -80.66 -33.45 7.15
C ILE A 7 -79.27 -34.16 7.09
N SER A 8 -78.81 -34.66 8.26
CA SER A 8 -78.00 -35.87 8.63
C SER A 8 -76.57 -36.16 8.12
N ALA A 9 -75.76 -36.62 9.08
CA ALA A 9 -74.39 -37.11 9.02
C ALA A 9 -74.28 -38.64 8.78
N HIS A 10 -73.21 -39.07 8.09
CA HIS A 10 -72.26 -40.17 8.41
C HIS A 10 -71.49 -40.58 7.14
N VAL A 11 -70.24 -40.12 6.98
CA VAL A 11 -69.03 -40.94 6.72
C VAL A 11 -67.82 -40.01 6.89
N LEU A 12 -66.90 -40.44 7.74
CA LEU A 12 -65.62 -39.84 8.07
C LEU A 12 -64.59 -40.11 6.96
N THR A 13 -63.59 -39.22 6.87
CA THR A 13 -62.22 -39.38 6.31
C THR A 13 -61.94 -38.72 4.94
N PHE A 14 -60.84 -37.96 4.93
CA PHE A 14 -60.20 -37.20 3.85
C PHE A 14 -60.71 -35.78 3.58
N CYS A 15 -60.32 -34.89 4.49
CA CYS A 15 -60.13 -33.47 4.23
C CYS A 15 -58.61 -33.22 4.19
N LEU A 16 -58.04 -33.07 2.99
CA LEU A 16 -56.82 -32.32 2.64
C LEU A 16 -56.61 -32.52 1.13
N ILE A 17 -56.20 -31.47 0.42
CA ILE A 17 -55.87 -31.34 -1.03
C ILE A 17 -56.92 -30.54 -1.83
N VAL A 18 -56.39 -29.56 -2.57
CA VAL A 18 -57.01 -28.59 -3.50
C VAL A 18 -57.55 -27.27 -2.91
N ILE A 19 -56.71 -26.55 -2.15
CA ILE A 19 -56.63 -25.07 -2.21
C ILE A 19 -55.15 -24.69 -2.03
N CYS A 20 -54.39 -24.62 -3.11
CA CYS A 20 -53.15 -23.82 -3.18
C CYS A 20 -52.66 -23.72 -4.64
N ASN A 21 -52.07 -22.58 -4.98
CA ASN A 21 -51.39 -22.21 -6.24
C ASN A 21 -52.27 -21.62 -7.35
N ILE A 22 -52.78 -20.41 -7.10
CA ILE A 22 -52.78 -19.37 -8.14
C ILE A 22 -51.77 -18.33 -7.68
N ALA A 23 -50.51 -18.51 -8.08
CA ALA A 23 -49.54 -17.43 -8.06
C ALA A 23 -49.92 -16.49 -9.23
N PHE A 24 -50.29 -15.25 -8.93
CA PHE A 24 -50.40 -14.21 -9.94
C PHE A 24 -49.00 -13.98 -10.52
N SER A 25 -48.75 -14.42 -11.75
CA SER A 25 -47.63 -13.92 -12.54
C SER A 25 -47.95 -12.48 -12.93
N GLN A 26 -47.25 -11.52 -12.33
CA GLN A 26 -47.37 -10.11 -12.69
C GLN A 26 -46.59 -9.93 -14.00
N THR A 27 -47.29 -9.68 -15.11
CA THR A 27 -46.67 -9.33 -16.39
C THR A 27 -45.91 -8.01 -16.24
N THR A 28 -44.65 -7.94 -16.70
CA THR A 28 -43.85 -6.71 -16.74
C THR A 28 -44.62 -5.58 -17.42
N PRO A 29 -44.83 -4.42 -16.76
CA PRO A 29 -45.51 -3.29 -17.38
C PRO A 29 -44.74 -2.77 -18.58
N ASP A 30 -45.44 -2.31 -19.60
CA ASP A 30 -44.80 -1.66 -20.76
C ASP A 30 -44.30 -0.26 -20.36
N PRO A 31 -42.98 0.01 -20.39
CA PRO A 31 -42.38 1.25 -19.92
C PRO A 31 -42.67 2.45 -20.85
N GLY A 32 -42.93 2.23 -22.14
CA GLY A 32 -43.14 3.30 -23.12
C GLY A 32 -44.56 3.85 -23.16
N LEU A 33 -45.47 3.31 -22.36
CA LEU A 33 -46.81 3.86 -22.18
C LEU A 33 -46.79 5.14 -21.34
N ASN A 34 -47.81 5.99 -21.49
CA ASN A 34 -47.94 7.21 -20.69
C ASN A 34 -48.16 6.87 -19.21
N GLY A 35 -47.51 7.64 -18.34
CA GLY A 35 -47.78 7.60 -16.92
C GLY A 35 -49.07 8.36 -16.54
N PRO A 36 -49.39 8.42 -15.24
CA PRO A 36 -50.66 8.95 -14.76
C PRO A 36 -50.77 10.49 -14.80
N TYR A 37 -49.65 11.20 -14.94
CA TYR A 37 -49.64 12.67 -14.89
C TYR A 37 -49.88 13.29 -16.26
N THR A 38 -50.69 14.34 -16.31
CA THR A 38 -50.69 15.28 -17.44
C THR A 38 -49.41 16.12 -17.36
N VAL A 39 -48.79 16.42 -18.51
CA VAL A 39 -47.50 17.11 -18.56
C VAL A 39 -47.68 18.57 -18.98
N LEU A 40 -46.95 19.47 -18.32
CA LEU A 40 -46.73 20.85 -18.75
C LEU A 40 -45.27 21.01 -19.18
N GLN A 41 -45.02 21.98 -20.07
CA GLN A 41 -43.67 22.32 -20.51
C GLN A 41 -43.49 23.83 -20.60
N GLN A 42 -42.27 24.30 -20.39
CA GLN A 42 -41.92 25.73 -20.48
C GLN A 42 -40.45 25.91 -20.86
N ASP A 43 -40.20 26.85 -21.77
CA ASP A 43 -38.84 27.27 -22.15
C ASP A 43 -38.26 28.26 -21.13
N TYR A 44 -36.95 28.20 -20.97
CA TYR A 44 -36.16 29.21 -20.29
C TYR A 44 -34.93 29.55 -21.14
N ASP A 45 -34.63 30.84 -21.18
CA ASP A 45 -33.54 31.42 -21.95
C ASP A 45 -32.95 32.54 -21.09
N LEU A 46 -31.73 32.33 -20.62
CA LEU A 46 -30.98 33.32 -19.84
C LEU A 46 -29.94 34.08 -20.68
N GLY A 47 -29.87 33.81 -21.98
CA GLY A 47 -28.98 34.44 -22.94
C GLY A 47 -28.00 33.48 -23.62
N ASP A 48 -27.55 33.88 -24.81
CA ASP A 48 -26.64 33.10 -25.69
C ASP A 48 -25.19 33.03 -25.19
N LEU A 49 -24.82 33.88 -24.22
CA LEU A 49 -23.47 34.03 -23.63
C LEU A 49 -23.61 34.21 -22.10
N ALA A 50 -24.39 33.35 -21.47
CA ALA A 50 -24.84 33.51 -20.09
C ALA A 50 -23.96 32.78 -19.05
N PHE A 51 -23.11 31.85 -19.50
CA PHE A 51 -22.21 31.08 -18.65
C PHE A 51 -20.81 31.09 -19.27
N ASP A 52 -19.77 31.26 -18.44
CA ASP A 52 -18.35 31.21 -18.82
C ASP A 52 -17.78 29.90 -18.24
N PRO A 53 -17.73 28.80 -19.02
CA PRO A 53 -17.23 27.52 -18.53
C PRO A 53 -15.72 27.59 -18.27
N PRO A 54 -15.23 27.18 -17.08
CA PRO A 54 -13.83 27.32 -16.71
C PRO A 54 -12.80 26.76 -17.71
N THR A 55 -13.16 25.73 -18.47
CA THR A 55 -12.23 25.05 -19.39
C THR A 55 -12.55 25.28 -20.87
N PHE A 56 -13.51 26.16 -21.20
CA PHE A 56 -13.92 26.43 -22.57
C PHE A 56 -13.54 27.86 -22.99
N PRO A 57 -13.11 28.10 -24.24
CA PRO A 57 -12.60 29.41 -24.65
C PRO A 57 -13.68 30.48 -24.83
N ASP A 58 -14.94 30.07 -25.01
CA ASP A 58 -16.06 30.96 -25.30
C ASP A 58 -17.12 30.90 -24.20
N ASP A 59 -17.81 32.02 -23.98
CA ASP A 59 -19.05 32.05 -23.21
C ASP A 59 -20.12 31.20 -23.93
N VAL A 60 -20.91 30.47 -23.17
CA VAL A 60 -21.93 29.54 -23.66
C VAL A 60 -23.34 29.97 -23.23
N GLU A 61 -24.33 29.48 -23.95
CA GLU A 61 -25.73 29.77 -23.66
C GLU A 61 -26.25 29.01 -22.44
N VAL A 62 -27.28 29.57 -21.80
CA VAL A 62 -28.06 28.88 -20.77
C VAL A 62 -29.52 28.87 -21.19
N ILE A 63 -29.82 27.92 -22.07
CA ILE A 63 -31.12 27.79 -22.76
C ILE A 63 -31.61 26.34 -22.63
N GLY A 64 -32.91 26.17 -22.39
CA GLY A 64 -33.51 24.85 -22.40
C GLY A 64 -35.03 24.85 -22.22
N ARG A 65 -35.58 23.64 -22.10
CA ARG A 65 -37.00 23.39 -21.81
C ARG A 65 -37.14 22.47 -20.62
N VAL A 66 -38.07 22.79 -19.72
CA VAL A 66 -38.49 21.89 -18.63
C VAL A 66 -39.82 21.24 -18.96
N TYR A 67 -39.98 19.98 -18.56
CA TYR A 67 -41.23 19.21 -18.61
C TYR A 67 -41.49 18.67 -17.22
N TYR A 68 -42.73 18.80 -16.76
CA TYR A 68 -43.08 18.46 -15.38
C TYR A 68 -44.56 18.08 -15.27
N PRO A 69 -44.93 17.26 -14.26
CA PRO A 69 -46.33 16.98 -13.94
C PRO A 69 -47.15 18.26 -13.75
N SER A 70 -48.35 18.31 -14.32
CA SER A 70 -49.27 19.45 -14.10
C SER A 70 -49.73 19.55 -12.65
N ASP A 71 -49.77 18.41 -11.94
CA ASP A 71 -49.96 18.33 -10.49
C ASP A 71 -48.63 18.04 -9.81
N MET A 72 -48.03 19.08 -9.23
CA MET A 72 -46.76 19.01 -8.51
C MET A 72 -46.95 18.83 -7.00
N SER A 73 -48.16 18.47 -6.53
CA SER A 73 -48.46 18.35 -5.10
C SER A 73 -47.80 17.15 -4.42
N SER A 74 -47.52 16.08 -5.17
CA SER A 74 -46.89 14.84 -4.69
C SER A 74 -45.37 14.86 -4.68
N GLY A 75 -44.73 15.96 -5.11
CA GLY A 75 -43.27 16.09 -5.13
C GLY A 75 -42.60 16.08 -3.74
N PRO A 76 -41.27 16.04 -3.67
CA PRO A 76 -40.34 16.31 -4.77
C PRO A 76 -40.22 15.13 -5.76
N PHE A 77 -39.95 15.44 -7.03
CA PHE A 77 -39.83 14.48 -8.12
C PHE A 77 -38.37 14.29 -8.53
N PRO A 78 -37.95 13.08 -8.92
CA PRO A 78 -36.62 12.85 -9.49
C PRO A 78 -36.38 13.72 -10.73
N VAL A 79 -35.12 14.03 -10.98
CA VAL A 79 -34.71 14.95 -12.04
C VAL A 79 -34.00 14.19 -13.14
N LEU A 80 -34.32 14.48 -14.40
CA LEU A 80 -33.56 14.02 -15.56
C LEU A 80 -33.01 15.22 -16.32
N VAL A 81 -31.75 15.13 -16.77
CA VAL A 81 -31.15 16.13 -17.67
C VAL A 81 -30.83 15.49 -19.00
N PHE A 82 -31.35 16.07 -20.09
CA PHE A 82 -31.10 15.63 -21.46
C PHE A 82 -30.17 16.61 -22.15
N LEU A 83 -29.08 16.08 -22.71
CA LEU A 83 -28.07 16.81 -23.43
C LEU A 83 -28.01 16.30 -24.88
N HIS A 84 -28.24 17.18 -25.84
CA HIS A 84 -28.17 16.81 -27.25
C HIS A 84 -26.72 16.67 -27.75
N GLY A 85 -26.58 16.08 -28.93
CA GLY A 85 -25.31 15.90 -29.61
C GLY A 85 -24.83 17.10 -30.41
N ARG A 86 -23.74 16.91 -31.16
CA ARG A 86 -23.24 17.93 -32.07
C ARG A 86 -24.12 18.02 -33.31
N HIS A 87 -24.44 19.24 -33.72
CA HIS A 87 -25.11 19.57 -34.97
C HIS A 87 -24.78 21.03 -35.33
N GLU A 88 -25.22 21.51 -36.51
CA GLU A 88 -25.09 22.92 -36.88
C GLU A 88 -25.94 23.80 -35.96
N THR A 89 -25.51 25.01 -35.65
CA THR A 89 -26.03 25.81 -34.53
C THR A 89 -27.11 26.79 -34.95
N CYS A 90 -27.04 27.28 -36.19
CA CYS A 90 -27.97 28.26 -36.76
C CYS A 90 -28.51 27.79 -38.11
N TYR A 91 -29.75 28.17 -38.43
CA TYR A 91 -30.40 27.87 -39.70
C TYR A 91 -31.09 29.10 -40.30
N ASP A 92 -31.11 29.19 -41.63
CA ASP A 92 -31.82 30.23 -42.37
C ASP A 92 -33.20 29.70 -42.80
N PRO A 93 -34.30 30.19 -42.18
CA PRO A 93 -35.65 29.75 -42.52
C PRO A 93 -36.09 30.14 -43.94
N GLY A 94 -35.38 31.06 -44.60
CA GLY A 94 -35.66 31.53 -45.95
C GLY A 94 -35.12 30.63 -47.07
N ASN A 95 -34.08 29.83 -46.81
CA ASN A 95 -33.46 28.97 -47.83
C ASN A 95 -33.10 27.55 -47.35
N ASN A 96 -33.43 27.18 -46.11
CA ASN A 96 -33.24 25.84 -45.55
C ASN A 96 -31.75 25.41 -45.47
N SER A 97 -30.84 26.38 -45.36
CA SER A 97 -29.42 26.16 -45.09
C SER A 97 -29.11 26.35 -43.61
N SER A 98 -27.96 25.85 -43.16
CA SER A 98 -27.52 25.92 -41.78
C SER A 98 -26.00 26.09 -41.68
N ASN A 99 -25.53 26.55 -40.52
CA ASN A 99 -24.11 26.84 -40.26
C ASN A 99 -23.78 26.72 -38.77
N SER A 100 -22.48 26.69 -38.45
CA SER A 100 -21.97 26.53 -37.08
C SER A 100 -21.59 27.84 -36.38
N SER A 101 -22.14 29.00 -36.80
CA SER A 101 -21.85 30.27 -36.12
C SER A 101 -22.57 30.34 -34.77
N TRP A 102 -22.01 31.03 -33.78
CA TRP A 102 -22.72 31.36 -32.55
C TRP A 102 -22.24 32.70 -31.98
N PRO A 103 -23.14 33.56 -31.46
CA PRO A 103 -24.59 33.52 -31.60
C PRO A 103 -25.06 33.67 -33.06
N CYS A 104 -26.30 33.28 -33.36
CA CYS A 104 -26.85 33.41 -34.70
C CYS A 104 -26.93 34.87 -35.16
N SER A 105 -26.63 35.11 -36.44
CA SER A 105 -26.60 36.46 -37.01
C SER A 105 -27.19 36.48 -38.42
N GLY A 106 -27.36 37.68 -39.01
CA GLY A 106 -27.74 37.78 -40.42
C GLY A 106 -29.19 37.40 -40.77
N GLY A 107 -30.05 37.14 -39.78
CA GLY A 107 -31.42 36.67 -39.99
C GLY A 107 -31.60 35.17 -39.76
N ASP A 108 -30.50 34.46 -39.48
CA ASP A 108 -30.53 33.06 -39.06
C ASP A 108 -31.17 32.94 -37.67
N GLU A 109 -31.87 31.83 -37.46
CA GLU A 109 -32.46 31.45 -36.18
C GLU A 109 -31.63 30.33 -35.54
N MET A 110 -31.65 30.24 -34.20
CA MET A 110 -31.00 29.12 -33.50
C MET A 110 -31.70 27.80 -33.84
N ILE A 111 -30.93 26.73 -33.97
CA ILE A 111 -31.49 25.39 -33.98
C ILE A 111 -31.90 25.03 -32.54
N PRO A 112 -33.20 24.80 -32.25
CA PRO A 112 -33.71 24.61 -30.89
C PRO A 112 -33.53 23.16 -30.45
N SER A 113 -32.28 22.71 -30.40
CA SER A 113 -31.85 21.33 -30.16
C SER A 113 -32.41 20.69 -28.88
N TYR A 114 -32.62 21.49 -27.84
CA TYR A 114 -33.24 21.07 -26.58
C TYR A 114 -34.69 20.58 -26.77
N GLN A 115 -35.35 20.85 -27.90
CA GLN A 115 -36.68 20.34 -28.24
C GLN A 115 -36.63 18.97 -28.94
N GLY A 116 -35.44 18.51 -29.30
CA GLY A 116 -35.18 17.30 -30.05
C GLY A 116 -35.75 16.02 -29.45
N TYR A 117 -35.87 16.00 -28.13
CA TYR A 117 -36.35 14.88 -27.32
C TYR A 117 -37.65 15.19 -26.58
N ASP A 118 -38.46 16.12 -27.08
CA ASP A 118 -39.78 16.48 -26.54
C ASP A 118 -40.61 15.22 -26.19
N TYR A 119 -40.61 14.22 -27.07
CA TYR A 119 -41.37 12.98 -26.89
C TYR A 119 -40.89 12.13 -25.69
N LEU A 120 -39.57 12.04 -25.47
CA LEU A 120 -38.97 11.35 -24.32
C LEU A 120 -39.24 12.10 -23.03
N ALA A 121 -39.05 13.42 -23.07
CA ALA A 121 -39.18 14.27 -21.89
C ALA A 121 -40.63 14.33 -21.41
N GLN A 122 -41.60 14.43 -22.34
CA GLN A 122 -43.01 14.28 -22.03
C GLN A 122 -43.33 12.89 -21.48
N LYS A 123 -42.74 11.83 -22.02
CA LYS A 123 -42.95 10.47 -21.51
C LYS A 123 -42.51 10.34 -20.06
N MET A 124 -41.28 10.73 -19.75
CA MET A 124 -40.76 10.65 -18.39
C MET A 124 -41.49 11.58 -17.44
N ALA A 125 -41.82 12.81 -17.84
CA ALA A 125 -42.62 13.70 -17.01
C ALA A 125 -44.01 13.13 -16.68
N SER A 126 -44.63 12.39 -17.62
CA SER A 126 -45.91 11.71 -17.36
C SER A 126 -45.81 10.62 -16.28
N HIS A 127 -44.62 10.07 -16.05
CA HIS A 127 -44.31 9.10 -14.99
C HIS A 127 -43.86 9.76 -13.67
N GLY A 128 -43.93 11.09 -13.55
CA GLY A 128 -43.56 11.79 -12.32
C GLY A 128 -42.08 12.13 -12.23
N TYR A 129 -41.50 12.63 -13.31
CA TYR A 129 -40.14 13.17 -13.33
C TYR A 129 -40.17 14.65 -13.71
N ILE A 130 -39.20 15.42 -13.25
CA ILE A 130 -38.91 16.74 -13.82
C ILE A 130 -37.77 16.54 -14.82
N VAL A 131 -38.04 16.81 -16.09
CA VAL A 131 -37.06 16.63 -17.17
C VAL A 131 -36.61 17.99 -17.65
N ILE A 132 -35.30 18.21 -17.69
CA ILE A 132 -34.66 19.43 -18.13
C ILE A 132 -33.85 19.07 -19.39
N SER A 133 -34.29 19.56 -20.55
CA SER A 133 -33.56 19.39 -21.80
C SER A 133 -32.80 20.68 -22.09
N VAL A 134 -31.48 20.60 -22.28
CA VAL A 134 -30.59 21.78 -22.37
C VAL A 134 -29.97 21.90 -23.75
N SER A 135 -29.70 23.14 -24.17
CA SER A 135 -28.94 23.44 -25.39
C SER A 135 -27.43 23.46 -25.12
N ALA A 136 -26.63 23.27 -26.16
CA ALA A 136 -25.16 23.27 -26.17
C ALA A 136 -24.62 23.71 -27.55
N ASN A 137 -25.33 24.60 -28.23
CA ASN A 137 -25.00 25.22 -29.50
C ASN A 137 -23.70 26.05 -29.44
N ALA A 138 -23.44 26.85 -28.42
CA ALA A 138 -22.15 27.58 -28.33
C ALA A 138 -20.98 26.60 -28.30
N ILE A 139 -21.12 25.50 -27.56
CA ILE A 139 -20.10 24.45 -27.52
C ILE A 139 -19.98 23.81 -28.90
N ASN A 140 -21.09 23.45 -29.57
CA ASN A 140 -21.07 22.88 -30.93
C ASN A 140 -20.37 23.79 -31.96
N ALA A 141 -20.42 25.11 -31.79
CA ALA A 141 -19.81 26.07 -32.71
C ALA A 141 -18.28 26.02 -32.72
N THR A 142 -17.67 25.81 -31.54
CA THR A 142 -16.21 25.90 -31.34
C THR A 142 -15.58 24.57 -30.89
N ASP A 143 -16.37 23.51 -30.69
CA ASP A 143 -15.86 22.26 -30.10
C ASP A 143 -14.70 21.61 -30.85
N ASN A 144 -14.61 21.75 -32.17
CA ASN A 144 -13.49 21.22 -32.95
C ASN A 144 -12.17 21.98 -32.75
N ASP A 145 -12.20 23.16 -32.13
CA ASP A 145 -11.02 23.99 -31.89
C ASP A 145 -10.39 23.74 -30.51
N VAL A 146 -11.01 22.90 -29.67
CA VAL A 146 -10.49 22.47 -28.37
C VAL A 146 -10.08 20.99 -28.38
N THR A 147 -9.11 20.64 -27.55
CA THR A 147 -8.45 19.31 -27.60
C THR A 147 -9.33 18.15 -27.13
N ASP A 148 -10.34 18.42 -26.31
CA ASP A 148 -11.28 17.42 -25.78
C ASP A 148 -12.63 17.41 -26.50
N TYR A 149 -12.72 18.10 -27.65
CA TYR A 149 -13.95 18.23 -28.44
C TYR A 149 -15.17 18.74 -27.64
N GLY A 150 -14.93 19.55 -26.60
CA GLY A 150 -15.96 20.16 -25.77
C GLY A 150 -16.58 19.22 -24.73
N MET A 151 -15.99 18.04 -24.48
CA MET A 151 -16.46 17.10 -23.45
C MET A 151 -16.59 17.78 -22.08
N ARG A 152 -15.52 18.43 -21.59
CA ARG A 152 -15.53 19.09 -20.28
C ARG A 152 -16.54 20.20 -20.21
N ALA A 153 -16.59 21.05 -21.24
CA ALA A 153 -17.54 22.15 -21.33
C ALA A 153 -19.00 21.67 -21.25
N ARG A 154 -19.32 20.54 -21.89
CA ARG A 154 -20.66 19.93 -21.80
C ARG A 154 -20.97 19.43 -20.39
N GLY A 155 -20.01 18.80 -19.73
CA GLY A 155 -20.15 18.37 -18.33
C GLY A 155 -20.39 19.56 -17.39
N GLU A 156 -19.62 20.63 -17.55
CA GLU A 156 -19.75 21.88 -16.80
C GLU A 156 -21.08 22.58 -17.07
N LEU A 157 -21.56 22.56 -18.31
CA LEU A 157 -22.87 23.11 -18.65
C LEU A 157 -24.01 22.36 -17.96
N VAL A 158 -24.00 21.01 -17.99
CA VAL A 158 -25.00 20.20 -17.27
C VAL A 158 -24.96 20.47 -15.77
N GLN A 159 -23.75 20.54 -15.18
CA GLN A 159 -23.55 20.88 -13.78
C GLN A 159 -24.11 22.27 -13.45
N HIS A 160 -23.83 23.28 -14.29
CA HIS A 160 -24.33 24.64 -14.14
C HIS A 160 -25.86 24.70 -14.20
N HIS A 161 -26.48 23.96 -15.13
CA HIS A 161 -27.93 23.84 -15.16
C HIS A 161 -28.47 23.23 -13.85
N LEU A 162 -27.87 22.16 -13.31
CA LEU A 162 -28.30 21.61 -12.03
C LEU A 162 -28.16 22.60 -10.86
N ASP A 163 -27.11 23.41 -10.82
CA ASP A 163 -26.93 24.49 -9.83
C ASP A 163 -28.00 25.56 -9.93
N LEU A 164 -28.34 25.95 -11.15
CA LEU A 164 -29.43 26.87 -11.44
C LEU A 164 -30.77 26.29 -10.99
N TRP A 165 -31.03 25.03 -11.31
CA TRP A 165 -32.27 24.33 -10.94
C TRP A 165 -32.37 24.06 -9.44
N ASN A 166 -31.25 23.85 -8.75
CA ASN A 166 -31.19 23.82 -7.29
C ASN A 166 -31.56 25.19 -6.68
N THR A 167 -31.12 26.29 -7.31
CA THR A 167 -31.54 27.63 -6.91
C THR A 167 -33.05 27.82 -7.07
N TYR A 168 -33.63 27.42 -8.21
CA TYR A 168 -35.09 27.44 -8.40
C TYR A 168 -35.84 26.54 -7.41
N ASN A 169 -35.25 25.41 -7.03
CA ASN A 169 -35.81 24.49 -6.06
C ASN A 169 -35.75 25.02 -4.61
N THR A 170 -34.75 25.82 -4.26
CA THR A 170 -34.54 26.27 -2.88
C THR A 170 -35.17 27.63 -2.59
N VAL A 171 -35.00 28.60 -3.49
CA VAL A 171 -35.43 29.99 -3.29
C VAL A 171 -36.34 30.53 -4.39
N GLY A 172 -36.50 29.80 -5.50
CA GLY A 172 -37.25 30.25 -6.67
C GLY A 172 -36.44 31.23 -7.54
N GLY A 173 -37.06 31.76 -8.60
CA GLY A 173 -36.38 32.65 -9.54
C GLY A 173 -37.05 32.70 -10.91
N GLY A 174 -36.58 33.59 -11.78
CA GLY A 174 -37.08 33.66 -13.15
C GLY A 174 -36.61 32.47 -14.00
N PRO A 175 -37.37 32.03 -15.03
CA PRO A 175 -38.70 32.52 -15.43
C PRO A 175 -39.87 31.85 -14.66
N PHE A 176 -39.61 31.08 -13.61
CA PHE A 176 -40.61 30.19 -12.98
C PHE A 176 -41.24 30.71 -11.67
N GLY A 177 -40.74 31.82 -11.12
CA GLY A 177 -41.15 32.34 -9.82
C GLY A 177 -40.90 31.31 -8.71
N THR A 178 -41.95 30.97 -7.96
CA THR A 178 -41.88 29.97 -6.87
C THR A 178 -42.37 28.59 -7.28
N LEU A 179 -42.65 28.35 -8.57
CA LEU A 179 -43.30 27.12 -9.05
C LEU A 179 -42.56 25.85 -8.62
N PHE A 180 -41.23 25.87 -8.69
CA PHE A 180 -40.38 24.71 -8.43
C PHE A 180 -39.82 24.62 -7.02
N VAL A 181 -40.19 25.54 -6.12
CA VAL A 181 -39.67 25.54 -4.74
C VAL A 181 -40.09 24.26 -4.02
N GLY A 182 -39.11 23.46 -3.60
CA GLY A 182 -39.28 22.16 -2.94
C GLY A 182 -39.83 21.05 -3.83
N LYS A 183 -39.69 21.17 -5.15
CA LYS A 183 -40.26 20.23 -6.13
C LYS A 183 -39.27 19.28 -6.78
N LEU A 184 -37.97 19.57 -6.75
CA LEU A 184 -36.93 18.73 -7.34
C LEU A 184 -36.26 17.88 -6.25
N ASP A 185 -36.14 16.59 -6.53
CA ASP A 185 -35.33 15.65 -5.76
C ASP A 185 -33.97 15.49 -6.43
N LEU A 186 -33.04 16.38 -6.08
CA LEU A 186 -31.68 16.39 -6.62
C LEU A 186 -30.78 15.30 -6.02
N SER A 187 -31.30 14.45 -5.12
CA SER A 187 -30.63 13.23 -4.68
C SER A 187 -30.85 12.05 -5.63
N ARG A 188 -31.79 12.19 -6.59
CA ARG A 188 -32.10 11.21 -7.63
C ARG A 188 -32.10 11.88 -9.00
N VAL A 189 -30.90 11.98 -9.56
CA VAL A 189 -30.64 12.59 -10.88
C VAL A 189 -30.27 11.50 -11.88
N GLY A 190 -30.88 11.53 -13.07
CA GLY A 190 -30.43 10.77 -14.23
C GLY A 190 -30.00 11.70 -15.36
N THR A 191 -29.02 11.30 -16.15
CA THR A 191 -28.57 12.11 -17.31
C THR A 191 -28.55 11.27 -18.59
N MET A 192 -29.06 11.83 -19.68
CA MET A 192 -28.99 11.24 -21.01
C MET A 192 -28.27 12.19 -21.96
N GLY A 193 -27.35 11.65 -22.74
CA GLY A 193 -26.61 12.42 -23.74
C GLY A 193 -26.56 11.71 -25.09
N HIS A 194 -26.69 12.46 -26.18
CA HIS A 194 -26.58 11.93 -27.55
C HIS A 194 -25.24 12.31 -28.21
N SER A 195 -24.57 11.42 -28.95
CA SER A 195 -23.34 11.75 -29.70
C SER A 195 -22.26 12.35 -28.79
N ARG A 196 -21.71 13.53 -29.10
CA ARG A 196 -20.82 14.31 -28.20
C ARG A 196 -21.46 14.66 -26.86
N GLY A 197 -22.78 14.77 -26.81
CA GLY A 197 -23.53 14.92 -25.55
C GLY A 197 -23.49 13.65 -24.68
N GLY A 198 -23.37 12.47 -25.29
CA GLY A 198 -23.20 11.20 -24.56
C GLY A 198 -21.92 11.17 -23.74
N GLU A 199 -20.81 11.56 -24.36
CA GLU A 199 -19.54 11.76 -23.66
C GLU A 199 -19.65 12.89 -22.61
N GLY A 200 -20.35 13.98 -22.94
CA GLY A 200 -20.61 15.09 -22.01
C GLY A 200 -21.37 14.70 -20.74
N VAL A 201 -22.33 13.77 -20.79
CA VAL A 201 -23.04 13.30 -19.58
C VAL A 201 -22.23 12.31 -18.75
N VAL A 202 -21.30 11.58 -19.36
CA VAL A 202 -20.28 10.80 -18.64
C VAL A 202 -19.36 11.78 -17.90
N GLU A 203 -18.89 12.82 -18.58
CA GLU A 203 -18.06 13.86 -17.96
C GLU A 203 -18.77 14.59 -16.83
N HIS A 204 -20.05 14.91 -16.99
CA HIS A 204 -20.85 15.49 -15.92
C HIS A 204 -20.85 14.61 -14.67
N ALA A 205 -21.06 13.29 -14.82
CA ALA A 205 -21.08 12.39 -13.68
C ALA A 205 -19.72 12.36 -12.95
N LEU A 206 -18.62 12.37 -13.71
CA LEU A 206 -17.26 12.44 -13.17
C LEU A 206 -16.98 13.79 -12.48
N LEU A 207 -17.38 14.90 -13.10
CA LEU A 207 -17.29 16.24 -12.53
C LEU A 207 -18.08 16.37 -11.23
N ASN A 208 -19.29 15.83 -11.18
CA ASN A 208 -20.09 15.79 -9.98
C ASN A 208 -19.34 15.05 -8.86
N ILE A 209 -18.73 13.89 -9.14
CA ILE A 209 -17.90 13.16 -8.17
C ILE A 209 -16.68 14.01 -7.74
N GLU A 210 -16.00 14.65 -8.68
CA GLU A 210 -14.85 15.54 -8.44
C GLU A 210 -15.20 16.69 -7.46
N GLN A 211 -16.42 17.22 -7.55
CA GLN A 211 -16.94 18.27 -6.67
C GLN A 211 -17.47 17.75 -5.32
N GLY A 212 -17.28 16.47 -4.99
CA GLY A 212 -17.77 15.86 -3.76
C GLY A 212 -19.23 15.40 -3.84
N SER A 213 -19.71 15.08 -5.04
CA SER A 213 -21.06 14.60 -5.34
C SER A 213 -22.19 15.52 -4.86
N PRO A 214 -22.22 16.81 -5.28
CA PRO A 214 -23.27 17.75 -4.87
C PRO A 214 -24.68 17.28 -5.27
N TYR A 215 -24.79 16.47 -6.33
CA TYR A 215 -26.03 15.86 -6.78
C TYR A 215 -25.95 14.33 -6.81
N GLY A 216 -27.07 13.67 -6.53
CA GLY A 216 -27.16 12.21 -6.50
C GLY A 216 -27.40 11.63 -7.88
N VAL A 217 -26.35 11.55 -8.71
CA VAL A 217 -26.44 10.90 -10.04
C VAL A 217 -26.62 9.40 -9.86
N LYS A 218 -27.77 8.87 -10.30
CA LYS A 218 -28.18 7.46 -10.12
C LYS A 218 -28.12 6.63 -11.39
N ALA A 219 -28.09 7.26 -12.56
CA ALA A 219 -28.03 6.56 -13.83
C ALA A 219 -27.57 7.49 -14.96
N VAL A 220 -26.73 6.97 -15.86
CA VAL A 220 -26.27 7.67 -17.06
C VAL A 220 -26.64 6.86 -18.30
N LEU A 221 -27.26 7.50 -19.30
CA LEU A 221 -27.55 6.89 -20.59
C LEU A 221 -26.78 7.62 -21.69
N THR A 222 -26.01 6.88 -22.47
CA THR A 222 -25.27 7.40 -23.62
C THR A 222 -25.91 6.88 -24.91
N LEU A 223 -26.51 7.77 -25.68
CA LEU A 223 -27.17 7.48 -26.94
C LEU A 223 -26.21 7.76 -28.09
N ALA A 224 -25.98 6.76 -28.96
CA ALA A 224 -25.07 6.85 -30.11
C ALA A 224 -23.79 7.67 -29.83
N PRO A 225 -23.09 7.43 -28.70
CA PRO A 225 -22.15 8.41 -28.19
C PRO A 225 -20.80 8.29 -28.91
N VAL A 226 -20.06 9.40 -28.94
CA VAL A 226 -18.61 9.37 -29.21
C VAL A 226 -17.83 9.06 -27.93
N ASP A 227 -16.54 8.79 -28.05
CA ASP A 227 -15.64 8.50 -26.93
C ASP A 227 -14.23 9.12 -27.13
N PHE A 228 -14.14 10.33 -27.67
CA PHE A 228 -12.86 10.93 -28.05
C PHE A 228 -11.84 11.02 -26.89
N ALA A 229 -12.31 11.28 -25.67
CA ALA A 229 -11.50 11.26 -24.46
C ALA A 229 -11.58 9.92 -23.71
N ARG A 230 -12.58 9.08 -24.04
CA ARG A 230 -12.75 7.71 -23.55
C ARG A 230 -12.68 7.57 -22.03
N LYS A 231 -13.41 8.44 -21.32
CA LYS A 231 -13.50 8.35 -19.85
C LYS A 231 -14.47 7.25 -19.43
N THR A 232 -14.12 6.54 -18.37
CA THR A 232 -14.91 5.43 -17.83
C THR A 232 -15.68 5.85 -16.59
N LEU A 233 -16.86 5.26 -16.40
CA LEU A 233 -17.74 5.56 -15.26
C LEU A 233 -18.02 4.29 -14.44
N VAL A 234 -17.53 4.28 -13.20
CA VAL A 234 -17.76 3.20 -12.22
C VAL A 234 -18.75 3.66 -11.15
N ASN A 235 -19.37 2.71 -10.43
CA ASN A 235 -20.30 2.95 -9.33
C ASN A 235 -21.62 3.68 -9.68
N ILE A 236 -21.87 3.91 -10.97
CA ILE A 236 -23.15 4.44 -11.48
C ILE A 236 -23.67 3.50 -12.59
N PRO A 237 -24.95 3.09 -12.55
CA PRO A 237 -25.58 2.36 -13.64
C PRO A 237 -25.44 3.12 -14.95
N LEU A 238 -24.96 2.43 -15.99
CA LEU A 238 -24.72 2.99 -17.31
C LEU A 238 -25.49 2.18 -18.36
N MET A 239 -26.14 2.87 -19.30
CA MET A 239 -26.67 2.26 -20.52
C MET A 239 -26.13 2.94 -21.76
N ASN A 240 -25.40 2.20 -22.58
CA ASN A 240 -25.06 2.59 -23.93
C ASN A 240 -26.16 2.15 -24.92
N VAL A 241 -26.53 3.00 -25.87
CA VAL A 241 -27.42 2.65 -26.99
C VAL A 241 -26.67 2.85 -28.30
N ALA A 242 -26.35 1.75 -28.98
CA ALA A 242 -25.59 1.72 -30.23
C ALA A 242 -26.53 1.47 -31.43
N PRO A 243 -26.64 2.40 -32.41
CA PRO A 243 -27.40 2.19 -33.63
C PRO A 243 -26.58 1.43 -34.67
N TYR A 244 -27.07 0.31 -35.21
CA TYR A 244 -26.26 -0.50 -36.14
C TYR A 244 -25.91 0.22 -37.46
N CYS A 245 -26.83 1.05 -37.96
CA CYS A 245 -26.69 1.83 -39.21
C CYS A 245 -26.41 3.32 -38.90
N ASP A 246 -25.59 3.56 -37.89
CA ASP A 246 -24.99 4.85 -37.56
C ASP A 246 -23.90 5.18 -38.60
N GLY A 247 -24.05 6.29 -39.31
CA GLY A 247 -23.07 6.75 -40.30
C GLY A 247 -22.16 7.86 -39.78
N ASP A 248 -22.61 8.65 -38.81
CA ASP A 248 -21.81 9.72 -38.17
C ASP A 248 -20.74 9.14 -37.23
N VAL A 249 -21.11 8.13 -36.44
CA VAL A 249 -20.25 7.36 -35.55
C VAL A 249 -20.21 5.92 -36.04
N SER A 250 -19.75 5.74 -37.28
CA SER A 250 -19.84 4.46 -37.99
C SER A 250 -19.02 3.32 -37.37
N ASN A 251 -18.08 3.62 -36.48
CA ASN A 251 -17.36 2.62 -35.71
C ASN A 251 -18.05 2.19 -34.40
N LEU A 252 -19.18 2.80 -34.05
CA LEU A 252 -19.91 2.55 -32.79
C LEU A 252 -19.01 2.63 -31.54
N GLN A 253 -17.99 3.50 -31.57
CA GLN A 253 -17.00 3.65 -30.50
C GLN A 253 -17.60 3.89 -29.10
N GLY A 254 -18.83 4.39 -29.03
CA GLY A 254 -19.61 4.48 -27.80
C GLY A 254 -19.76 3.18 -27.01
N ILE A 255 -19.63 2.01 -27.65
CA ILE A 255 -19.65 0.72 -26.97
C ILE A 255 -18.51 0.59 -25.94
N HIS A 256 -17.41 1.34 -26.10
CA HIS A 256 -16.30 1.34 -25.16
C HIS A 256 -16.70 1.75 -23.74
N TYR A 257 -17.71 2.61 -23.54
CA TYR A 257 -18.18 2.93 -22.18
C TYR A 257 -18.72 1.70 -21.44
N TYR A 258 -19.30 0.74 -22.17
CA TYR A 258 -19.68 -0.56 -21.61
C TYR A 258 -18.45 -1.45 -21.44
N ASP A 259 -17.63 -1.61 -22.48
CA ASP A 259 -16.52 -2.57 -22.47
C ASP A 259 -15.45 -2.24 -21.43
N ASP A 260 -15.04 -0.98 -21.35
CA ASP A 260 -13.93 -0.55 -20.50
C ASP A 260 -14.32 -0.51 -19.02
N THR A 261 -15.61 -0.40 -18.69
CA THR A 261 -16.07 -0.26 -17.30
C THR A 261 -16.34 -1.60 -16.60
N ARG A 262 -16.59 -2.69 -17.33
CA ARG A 262 -17.05 -3.98 -16.74
C ARG A 262 -16.13 -4.56 -15.66
N TYR A 263 -14.82 -4.36 -15.78
CA TYR A 263 -13.81 -4.95 -14.90
C TYR A 263 -12.78 -3.93 -14.41
N LEU A 264 -13.05 -2.63 -14.58
CA LEU A 264 -12.10 -1.57 -14.23
C LEU A 264 -11.91 -1.44 -12.71
N ASP A 265 -13.02 -1.45 -11.97
CA ASP A 265 -13.03 -1.41 -10.52
C ASP A 265 -13.64 -2.73 -9.99
N PRO A 266 -12.87 -3.55 -9.27
CA PRO A 266 -13.39 -4.81 -8.70
C PRO A 266 -14.51 -4.58 -7.67
N ASN A 267 -14.68 -3.36 -7.17
CA ASN A 267 -15.73 -2.99 -6.21
C ASN A 267 -16.93 -2.30 -6.88
N ASP A 268 -16.99 -2.26 -8.22
CA ASP A 268 -18.12 -1.65 -8.92
C ASP A 268 -19.41 -2.46 -8.74
N GLU A 269 -20.31 -1.94 -7.92
CA GLU A 269 -21.63 -2.52 -7.67
C GLU A 269 -22.71 -2.01 -8.64
N ALA A 270 -22.35 -1.15 -9.60
CA ALA A 270 -23.29 -0.66 -10.58
C ALA A 270 -23.33 -1.50 -11.86
N PRO A 271 -24.50 -2.01 -12.26
CA PRO A 271 -24.62 -2.78 -13.51
C PRO A 271 -24.35 -1.92 -14.74
N LYS A 272 -23.85 -2.57 -15.80
CA LYS A 272 -23.61 -1.94 -17.10
C LYS A 272 -24.54 -2.55 -18.14
N HIS A 273 -25.04 -1.72 -19.05
CA HIS A 273 -25.97 -2.11 -20.10
C HIS A 273 -25.45 -1.61 -21.45
N SER A 274 -25.59 -2.42 -22.49
CA SER A 274 -25.39 -1.98 -23.86
C SER A 274 -26.52 -2.52 -24.72
N VAL A 275 -27.24 -1.62 -25.39
CA VAL A 275 -28.35 -1.92 -26.28
C VAL A 275 -27.88 -1.71 -27.71
N LEU A 276 -27.86 -2.78 -28.49
CA LEU A 276 -27.68 -2.68 -29.93
C LEU A 276 -29.05 -2.60 -30.59
N MET A 277 -29.31 -1.52 -31.34
CA MET A 277 -30.54 -1.34 -32.11
C MET A 277 -30.26 -1.55 -33.60
N MET A 278 -30.75 -2.66 -34.14
CA MET A 278 -30.54 -3.01 -35.54
C MET A 278 -31.34 -2.10 -36.46
N GLY A 279 -30.74 -1.66 -37.57
CA GLY A 279 -31.40 -0.78 -38.53
C GLY A 279 -31.53 0.68 -38.09
N ALA A 280 -31.19 1.00 -36.84
CA ALA A 280 -31.26 2.35 -36.32
C ALA A 280 -30.14 3.24 -36.88
N ASN A 281 -30.42 4.53 -36.94
CA ASN A 281 -29.59 5.58 -37.48
C ASN A 281 -29.13 6.52 -36.37
N HIS A 282 -28.03 7.25 -36.57
CA HIS A 282 -27.55 8.22 -35.60
C HIS A 282 -28.59 9.31 -35.30
N ASN A 283 -29.10 9.95 -36.36
CA ASN A 283 -29.87 11.17 -36.24
C ASN A 283 -31.34 10.93 -35.86
N TYR A 284 -31.91 9.80 -36.26
CA TYR A 284 -33.37 9.58 -36.28
C TYR A 284 -34.03 9.48 -34.89
N TYR A 285 -33.23 9.32 -33.83
CA TYR A 285 -33.71 9.44 -32.45
C TYR A 285 -34.10 10.87 -32.05
N ASN A 286 -33.52 11.88 -32.71
CA ASN A 286 -33.81 13.29 -32.51
C ASN A 286 -34.92 13.76 -33.45
N THR A 287 -35.68 14.80 -33.10
CA THR A 287 -36.71 15.40 -33.97
C THR A 287 -36.30 16.74 -34.58
N VAL A 288 -35.22 17.37 -34.08
CA VAL A 288 -34.76 18.70 -34.55
C VAL A 288 -33.67 18.58 -35.64
N TRP A 289 -33.09 17.40 -35.82
CA TRP A 289 -32.04 17.15 -36.82
C TRP A 289 -32.28 15.87 -37.63
N THR A 290 -33.54 15.45 -37.74
CA THR A 290 -33.93 14.30 -38.56
C THR A 290 -34.50 14.76 -39.90
N PRO A 291 -34.06 14.17 -41.03
CA PRO A 291 -34.58 14.47 -42.35
C PRO A 291 -36.12 14.49 -42.39
N ALA A 292 -36.66 15.49 -43.10
CA ALA A 292 -38.10 15.72 -43.27
C ALA A 292 -38.91 16.08 -41.99
N THR A 293 -38.29 16.15 -40.80
CA THR A 293 -38.96 16.53 -39.55
C THR A 293 -38.71 17.97 -39.13
N PHE A 294 -37.52 18.51 -39.37
CA PHE A 294 -37.14 19.88 -39.05
C PHE A 294 -36.74 20.67 -40.32
N PRO A 295 -37.08 21.97 -40.43
CA PRO A 295 -36.81 22.81 -41.62
C PRO A 295 -35.36 23.32 -41.69
N ALA A 296 -34.38 22.51 -41.31
CA ALA A 296 -32.96 22.76 -41.56
C ALA A 296 -32.40 21.61 -42.41
N GLY A 297 -31.22 21.82 -43.02
CA GLY A 297 -30.60 20.90 -43.98
C GLY A 297 -30.05 19.59 -43.39
N SER A 298 -30.80 18.89 -42.53
CA SER A 298 -30.43 17.57 -42.03
C SER A 298 -30.42 16.52 -43.16
N ALA A 299 -29.49 15.57 -43.08
CA ALA A 299 -29.33 14.47 -44.04
C ALA A 299 -29.35 13.11 -43.31
N ASP A 300 -29.62 12.03 -44.07
CA ASP A 300 -29.32 10.68 -43.59
C ASP A 300 -27.79 10.53 -43.57
N ASP A 301 -27.22 10.39 -42.37
CA ASP A 301 -25.78 10.26 -42.18
C ASP A 301 -25.22 8.94 -42.72
N TRP A 302 -26.06 7.92 -42.96
CA TRP A 302 -25.58 6.69 -43.60
C TRP A 302 -25.17 6.91 -45.06
N ASP A 303 -25.72 7.91 -45.74
CA ASP A 303 -25.33 8.26 -47.12
C ASP A 303 -23.84 8.64 -47.23
N TYR A 304 -23.19 9.04 -46.12
CA TYR A 304 -21.74 9.29 -46.11
C TYR A 304 -20.91 8.00 -46.21
N GLU A 305 -21.41 6.91 -45.62
CA GLU A 305 -20.78 5.59 -45.65
C GLU A 305 -21.11 4.81 -46.93
N ASP A 306 -22.33 4.99 -47.46
CA ASP A 306 -22.82 4.32 -48.68
C ASP A 306 -23.45 5.31 -49.67
N TRP A 307 -22.65 6.22 -50.21
CA TRP A 307 -23.12 7.23 -51.17
C TRP A 307 -23.77 6.67 -52.44
N MET A 308 -23.47 5.42 -52.80
CA MET A 308 -24.08 4.75 -53.96
C MET A 308 -25.46 4.16 -53.62
N GLY A 309 -25.79 4.07 -52.33
CA GLY A 309 -27.01 3.45 -51.81
C GLY A 309 -27.13 2.01 -52.29
N THR A 310 -26.12 1.18 -52.00
CA THR A 310 -26.06 -0.20 -52.48
C THR A 310 -26.01 -1.25 -51.37
N ASP A 311 -25.76 -0.85 -50.13
CA ASP A 311 -25.73 -1.77 -49.01
C ASP A 311 -27.13 -2.38 -48.77
N PRO A 312 -27.24 -3.72 -48.72
CA PRO A 312 -28.55 -4.37 -48.66
C PRO A 312 -29.26 -4.23 -47.32
N TYR A 313 -28.59 -3.76 -46.25
CA TYR A 313 -29.18 -3.68 -44.92
C TYR A 313 -29.40 -2.24 -44.45
N CYS A 314 -28.39 -1.39 -44.55
CA CYS A 314 -28.44 -0.03 -44.01
C CYS A 314 -28.80 1.04 -45.06
N SER A 315 -28.81 0.74 -46.36
CA SER A 315 -29.23 1.72 -47.37
C SER A 315 -30.75 1.83 -47.46
N GLU A 316 -31.30 3.03 -47.31
CA GLU A 316 -32.73 3.30 -47.52
C GLU A 316 -33.17 3.08 -48.98
N SER A 317 -32.26 3.18 -49.94
CA SER A 317 -32.56 3.02 -51.37
C SER A 317 -32.85 1.57 -51.79
N VAL A 318 -32.48 0.59 -50.96
CA VAL A 318 -32.62 -0.83 -51.26
C VAL A 318 -33.96 -1.34 -50.72
N SER A 319 -34.80 -1.90 -51.58
CA SER A 319 -36.08 -2.48 -51.16
C SER A 319 -35.88 -3.70 -50.26
N GLY A 320 -36.55 -3.71 -49.10
CA GLY A 320 -36.45 -4.81 -48.13
C GLY A 320 -35.18 -4.77 -47.28
N ASN A 321 -34.55 -3.59 -47.18
CA ASN A 321 -33.46 -3.32 -46.25
C ASN A 321 -33.92 -3.50 -44.78
N GLY A 322 -32.96 -3.43 -43.85
CA GLY A 322 -33.19 -3.55 -42.41
C GLY A 322 -33.41 -2.23 -41.69
N ARG A 323 -33.46 -1.07 -42.38
CA ARG A 323 -33.56 0.26 -41.77
C ARG A 323 -34.86 0.45 -41.02
N LEU A 324 -34.75 1.07 -39.85
CA LEU A 324 -35.89 1.52 -39.07
C LEU A 324 -36.29 2.94 -39.47
N ASP A 325 -37.59 3.20 -39.60
CA ASP A 325 -38.08 4.57 -39.78
C ASP A 325 -37.90 5.41 -38.49
N PRO A 326 -37.86 6.76 -38.58
CA PRO A 326 -37.66 7.60 -37.39
C PRO A 326 -38.69 7.37 -36.27
N PRO A 327 -40.01 7.25 -36.54
CA PRO A 327 -40.99 6.97 -35.49
C PRO A 327 -40.72 5.67 -34.73
N THR A 328 -40.28 4.61 -35.41
CA THR A 328 -39.93 3.32 -34.78
C THR A 328 -38.70 3.46 -33.89
N GLN A 329 -37.66 4.17 -34.34
CA GLN A 329 -36.46 4.42 -33.53
C GLN A 329 -36.77 5.23 -32.27
N GLN A 330 -37.61 6.26 -32.39
CA GLN A 330 -38.09 7.08 -31.26
C GLN A 330 -38.93 6.25 -30.27
N ALA A 331 -39.81 5.39 -30.77
CA ALA A 331 -40.61 4.49 -29.95
C ALA A 331 -39.74 3.47 -29.19
N ALA A 332 -38.75 2.89 -29.87
CA ALA A 332 -37.77 1.99 -29.29
C ALA A 332 -36.95 2.67 -28.18
N LEU A 333 -36.34 3.82 -28.47
CA LEU A 333 -35.59 4.58 -27.46
C LEU A 333 -36.47 4.94 -26.26
N THR A 334 -37.72 5.35 -26.50
CA THR A 334 -38.68 5.63 -25.43
C THR A 334 -38.84 4.45 -24.48
N ALA A 335 -39.06 3.24 -25.00
CA ALA A 335 -39.28 2.06 -24.18
C ALA A 335 -38.07 1.72 -23.29
N TYR A 336 -36.87 1.66 -23.87
CA TYR A 336 -35.66 1.26 -23.15
C TYR A 336 -35.14 2.36 -22.21
N LEU A 337 -35.20 3.63 -22.62
CA LEU A 337 -34.83 4.76 -21.76
C LEU A 337 -35.77 4.87 -20.55
N CYS A 338 -37.09 4.70 -20.77
CA CYS A 338 -38.05 4.70 -19.66
C CYS A 338 -37.81 3.53 -18.72
N ALA A 339 -37.56 2.32 -19.23
CA ALA A 339 -37.22 1.17 -18.39
C ALA A 339 -35.97 1.47 -17.53
N PHE A 340 -34.91 1.99 -18.16
CA PHE A 340 -33.63 2.26 -17.51
C PHE A 340 -33.74 3.30 -16.39
N PHE A 341 -34.24 4.50 -16.68
CA PHE A 341 -34.35 5.53 -15.65
C PHE A 341 -35.37 5.17 -14.58
N ARG A 342 -36.48 4.50 -14.92
CA ARG A 342 -37.43 4.04 -13.90
C ARG A 342 -36.83 2.96 -13.01
N ARG A 343 -35.99 2.07 -13.55
CA ARG A 343 -35.29 1.04 -12.77
C ARG A 343 -34.29 1.62 -11.77
N TYR A 344 -33.50 2.61 -12.17
CA TYR A 344 -32.33 3.07 -11.41
C TYR A 344 -32.50 4.44 -10.74
N VAL A 345 -33.20 5.38 -11.37
CA VAL A 345 -33.55 6.69 -10.76
C VAL A 345 -34.88 6.59 -10.00
N GLY A 346 -35.84 5.86 -10.58
CA GLY A 346 -37.15 5.60 -9.96
C GLY A 346 -37.18 4.44 -8.97
N GLU A 347 -36.13 3.62 -8.93
CA GLU A 347 -36.02 2.40 -8.10
C GLU A 347 -37.13 1.36 -8.36
N GLU A 348 -37.71 1.35 -9.56
CA GLU A 348 -38.78 0.44 -9.95
C GLU A 348 -38.24 -0.92 -10.42
N THR A 349 -38.16 -1.90 -9.52
CA THR A 349 -37.58 -3.23 -9.77
C THR A 349 -38.31 -4.06 -10.83
N GLN A 350 -39.58 -3.75 -11.10
CA GLN A 350 -40.41 -4.45 -12.09
C GLN A 350 -39.87 -4.37 -13.53
N PHE A 351 -38.93 -3.46 -13.84
CA PHE A 351 -38.30 -3.35 -15.16
C PHE A 351 -37.03 -4.19 -15.34
N ALA A 352 -36.57 -4.89 -14.29
CA ALA A 352 -35.45 -5.82 -14.39
C ALA A 352 -35.60 -6.83 -15.54
N PRO A 353 -36.78 -7.43 -15.83
CA PRO A 353 -36.94 -8.38 -16.93
C PRO A 353 -36.79 -7.80 -18.34
N ILE A 354 -36.67 -6.47 -18.51
CA ILE A 354 -36.39 -5.83 -19.80
C ILE A 354 -34.89 -5.51 -19.94
N LEU A 355 -34.21 -5.25 -18.81
CA LEU A 355 -32.85 -4.72 -18.77
C LEU A 355 -31.80 -5.77 -18.39
N GLU A 356 -32.19 -6.80 -17.65
CA GLU A 356 -31.29 -7.80 -17.05
C GLU A 356 -31.37 -9.15 -17.81
N THR A 357 -31.84 -9.12 -19.06
CA THR A 357 -32.06 -10.25 -19.97
C THR A 357 -31.48 -9.96 -21.35
N ASP A 358 -31.08 -11.00 -22.06
CA ASP A 358 -30.48 -10.99 -23.40
C ASP A 358 -31.50 -11.13 -24.54
N ASP A 359 -32.39 -12.12 -24.47
CA ASP A 359 -33.51 -12.30 -25.41
C ASP A 359 -34.71 -11.46 -24.94
N VAL A 360 -34.59 -10.14 -25.11
CA VAL A 360 -35.65 -9.21 -24.73
C VAL A 360 -36.86 -9.51 -25.61
N VAL A 361 -38.00 -9.86 -25.01
CA VAL A 361 -39.29 -9.65 -25.67
C VAL A 361 -39.49 -8.14 -25.68
N PRO A 362 -39.32 -7.45 -26.83
CA PRO A 362 -39.32 -6.00 -26.83
C PRO A 362 -40.67 -5.52 -26.30
N PRO A 363 -40.70 -4.47 -25.46
CA PRO A 363 -41.96 -3.87 -25.06
C PRO A 363 -42.79 -3.54 -26.30
N VAL A 364 -44.10 -3.75 -26.25
CA VAL A 364 -44.97 -3.53 -27.42
C VAL A 364 -44.86 -2.09 -27.92
N SER A 365 -44.69 -1.13 -27.00
CA SER A 365 -44.47 0.28 -27.32
C SER A 365 -43.17 0.57 -28.08
N SER A 366 -42.20 -0.36 -28.10
CA SER A 366 -40.95 -0.19 -28.85
C SER A 366 -41.14 -0.31 -30.36
N LEU A 367 -42.23 -0.98 -30.80
CA LEU A 367 -42.51 -1.33 -32.21
C LEU A 367 -41.45 -2.25 -32.85
N LEU A 368 -40.52 -2.79 -32.07
CA LEU A 368 -39.47 -3.68 -32.55
C LEU A 368 -39.91 -5.15 -32.52
N ASN A 369 -39.36 -5.92 -33.45
CA ASN A 369 -39.31 -7.37 -33.38
C ASN A 369 -38.10 -7.82 -32.54
N SER A 370 -38.10 -9.06 -32.06
CA SER A 370 -37.06 -9.59 -31.17
C SER A 370 -35.67 -9.69 -31.81
N ASP A 371 -35.59 -9.71 -33.14
CA ASP A 371 -34.34 -9.73 -33.91
C ASP A 371 -33.81 -8.32 -34.24
N GLN A 372 -34.47 -7.26 -33.76
CA GLN A 372 -34.10 -5.87 -34.02
C GLN A 372 -33.44 -5.16 -32.84
N VAL A 373 -33.34 -5.81 -31.68
CA VAL A 373 -32.73 -5.25 -30.48
C VAL A 373 -32.06 -6.32 -29.63
N PHE A 374 -30.83 -6.04 -29.21
CA PHE A 374 -30.05 -6.94 -28.39
C PHE A 374 -29.53 -6.21 -27.15
N MET A 375 -29.80 -6.78 -25.98
CA MET A 375 -29.37 -6.23 -24.69
C MET A 375 -28.18 -7.03 -24.17
N SER A 376 -27.08 -6.35 -23.89
CA SER A 376 -25.99 -6.87 -23.08
C SER A 376 -26.07 -6.31 -21.68
N TYR A 377 -26.10 -7.20 -20.69
CA TYR A 377 -26.19 -6.87 -19.28
C TYR A 377 -24.99 -7.41 -18.54
N HIS A 378 -24.23 -6.52 -17.89
CA HIS A 378 -23.20 -6.89 -16.94
C HIS A 378 -23.73 -6.69 -15.52
N PRO A 379 -24.00 -7.77 -14.76
CA PRO A 379 -24.52 -7.67 -13.40
C PRO A 379 -23.57 -6.92 -12.46
N ALA A 380 -24.06 -6.45 -11.32
CA ALA A 380 -23.21 -5.95 -10.24
C ALA A 380 -22.21 -7.03 -9.77
N ASN A 381 -21.05 -6.63 -9.22
CA ASN A 381 -20.04 -7.58 -8.76
C ASN A 381 -20.58 -8.53 -7.68
N SER A 382 -21.37 -8.00 -6.73
CA SER A 382 -22.09 -8.81 -5.73
C SER A 382 -23.10 -9.81 -6.31
N LYS A 383 -23.44 -9.78 -7.59
CA LYS A 383 -24.45 -10.64 -8.23
C LYS A 383 -23.90 -11.57 -9.29
N ARG A 384 -22.57 -11.68 -9.40
CA ARG A 384 -21.93 -12.52 -10.41
C ARG A 384 -20.68 -13.21 -9.88
N LEU A 385 -20.28 -14.26 -10.57
CA LEU A 385 -18.97 -14.88 -10.45
C LEU A 385 -18.34 -14.95 -11.83
N ASP A 386 -17.18 -14.32 -11.98
CA ASP A 386 -16.48 -14.29 -13.26
C ASP A 386 -15.66 -15.59 -13.41
N VAL A 387 -16.14 -16.50 -14.25
CA VAL A 387 -15.46 -17.79 -14.49
C VAL A 387 -14.19 -17.55 -15.29
N ASN A 388 -14.27 -16.79 -16.39
CA ASN A 388 -13.12 -16.43 -17.20
C ASN A 388 -13.35 -15.08 -17.89
N ARG A 389 -12.54 -14.06 -17.55
CA ARG A 389 -12.68 -12.69 -18.08
C ARG A 389 -11.95 -12.44 -19.40
N MET A 390 -11.15 -13.39 -19.90
CA MET A 390 -10.38 -13.26 -21.16
C MET A 390 -9.46 -12.02 -21.24
N THR A 391 -9.02 -11.49 -20.10
CA THR A 391 -8.27 -10.21 -20.04
C THR A 391 -6.79 -10.30 -20.45
N SER A 392 -6.23 -11.50 -20.53
CA SER A 392 -4.85 -11.71 -20.97
C SER A 392 -4.64 -13.13 -21.50
N THR A 393 -3.49 -13.39 -22.14
CA THR A 393 -3.16 -14.72 -22.69
C THR A 393 -3.06 -15.81 -21.62
N SER A 394 -2.90 -15.48 -20.33
CA SER A 394 -2.98 -16.50 -19.27
C SER A 394 -4.37 -17.13 -19.16
N CYS A 395 -5.42 -16.40 -19.56
CA CYS A 395 -6.81 -16.87 -19.58
C CYS A 395 -7.04 -18.07 -20.51
N GLU A 396 -6.10 -18.34 -21.42
CA GLU A 396 -6.12 -19.48 -22.34
C GLU A 396 -5.83 -20.82 -21.64
N THR A 397 -5.08 -20.79 -20.54
CA THR A 397 -4.64 -21.99 -19.80
C THR A 397 -5.18 -22.05 -18.38
N GLU A 398 -5.49 -20.90 -17.78
CA GLU A 398 -6.03 -20.77 -16.43
C GLU A 398 -7.13 -19.71 -16.41
N ASN A 399 -8.31 -20.06 -15.92
CA ASN A 399 -9.44 -19.14 -15.85
C ASN A 399 -9.34 -18.20 -14.64
N THR A 400 -10.29 -17.26 -14.51
CA THR A 400 -10.28 -16.23 -13.46
C THR A 400 -10.40 -16.82 -12.04
N LEU A 401 -10.90 -18.05 -11.92
CA LEU A 401 -11.02 -18.77 -10.67
C LEU A 401 -9.77 -19.62 -10.32
N MET A 402 -8.68 -19.51 -11.10
CA MET A 402 -7.48 -20.36 -11.01
C MET A 402 -7.73 -21.84 -11.35
N GLY A 403 -8.82 -22.13 -12.07
CA GLY A 403 -9.08 -23.44 -12.64
C GLY A 403 -8.48 -23.58 -14.05
N ALA A 404 -8.09 -24.79 -14.44
CA ALA A 404 -7.55 -25.02 -15.78
C ALA A 404 -8.57 -24.67 -16.88
N ALA A 405 -8.13 -23.89 -17.86
CA ALA A 405 -8.82 -23.61 -19.11
C ALA A 405 -8.08 -24.28 -20.27
N GLY A 406 -8.78 -24.67 -21.32
CA GLY A 406 -8.13 -25.23 -22.50
C GLY A 406 -9.07 -25.75 -23.56
N GLN A 407 -8.51 -26.12 -24.70
CA GLN A 407 -9.26 -26.58 -25.86
C GLN A 407 -8.85 -27.98 -26.32
N THR A 408 -9.69 -28.58 -27.15
CA THR A 408 -9.36 -29.75 -27.95
C THR A 408 -9.80 -29.53 -29.39
N GLY A 409 -8.90 -29.73 -30.36
CA GLY A 409 -9.23 -29.78 -31.79
C GLY A 409 -9.47 -28.45 -32.49
N LEU A 410 -9.50 -27.31 -31.78
CA LEU A 410 -9.76 -26.00 -32.38
C LEU A 410 -8.68 -25.61 -33.40
N VAL A 411 -9.12 -25.04 -34.52
CA VAL A 411 -8.25 -24.54 -35.59
C VAL A 411 -7.74 -23.12 -35.33
N ASN A 412 -8.48 -22.34 -34.55
CA ASN A 412 -8.04 -21.05 -34.02
C ASN A 412 -8.37 -21.01 -32.53
N TYR A 413 -7.39 -20.67 -31.69
CA TYR A 413 -7.52 -20.53 -30.25
C TYR A 413 -6.44 -19.59 -29.74
N GLY A 414 -6.84 -18.41 -29.29
CA GLY A 414 -5.92 -17.43 -28.72
C GLY A 414 -6.62 -16.14 -28.33
N ILE A 415 -6.12 -15.49 -27.29
CA ILE A 415 -6.59 -14.18 -26.87
C ILE A 415 -6.05 -13.14 -27.85
N CYS A 416 -6.96 -12.31 -28.34
CA CYS A 416 -6.64 -11.15 -29.13
C CYS A 416 -6.98 -9.88 -28.34
N SER A 417 -6.15 -8.85 -28.50
CA SER A 417 -6.35 -7.51 -27.96
C SER A 417 -5.92 -6.50 -29.02
N GLY A 418 -6.65 -5.39 -29.14
CA GLY A 418 -6.55 -4.42 -30.22
C GLY A 418 -7.63 -4.67 -31.28
N TYR A 419 -7.21 -4.68 -32.54
CA TYR A 419 -8.06 -5.09 -33.67
C TYR A 419 -7.79 -6.57 -34.00
N CYS A 420 -8.82 -7.39 -33.81
CA CYS A 420 -8.86 -8.83 -34.01
C CYS A 420 -9.31 -9.23 -35.41
N LEU A 421 -9.90 -8.30 -36.16
CA LEU A 421 -10.24 -8.48 -37.57
C LEU A 421 -9.23 -7.75 -38.46
N SER A 422 -9.10 -8.20 -39.71
CA SER A 422 -8.25 -7.58 -40.74
C SER A 422 -8.92 -6.42 -41.49
N GLY A 423 -10.23 -6.24 -41.29
CA GLY A 423 -11.07 -5.19 -41.85
C GLY A 423 -10.84 -3.77 -41.30
N GLY A 424 -11.75 -2.86 -41.66
CA GLY A 424 -11.72 -1.47 -41.20
C GLY A 424 -12.14 -1.32 -39.73
N THR A 425 -11.69 -0.26 -39.07
CA THR A 425 -12.01 0.02 -37.66
C THR A 425 -13.51 0.01 -37.36
N ALA A 426 -14.34 0.36 -38.35
CA ALA A 426 -15.79 0.37 -38.20
C ALA A 426 -16.45 -1.03 -38.17
N GLN A 427 -15.74 -2.05 -38.65
CA GLN A 427 -16.14 -3.45 -38.54
C GLN A 427 -15.79 -4.05 -37.18
N GLU A 428 -14.99 -3.36 -36.36
CA GLU A 428 -14.61 -3.82 -35.03
C GLU A 428 -14.81 -2.74 -33.96
N PRO A 429 -16.07 -2.52 -33.53
CA PRO A 429 -16.44 -1.52 -32.53
C PRO A 429 -15.82 -1.67 -31.14
N HIS A 430 -15.15 -2.80 -30.90
CA HIS A 430 -14.58 -3.17 -29.61
C HIS A 430 -13.04 -2.96 -29.57
N GLY A 431 -12.44 -2.66 -30.72
CA GLY A 431 -11.01 -2.53 -30.90
C GLY A 431 -10.55 -1.06 -30.91
N SER A 432 -9.34 -0.81 -30.41
CA SER A 432 -8.69 0.51 -30.52
C SER A 432 -7.17 0.43 -30.40
N SER A 433 -6.48 1.52 -30.73
CA SER A 433 -5.07 1.71 -30.38
C SER A 433 -4.91 2.01 -28.88
N GLY A 434 -4.62 1.00 -28.07
CA GLY A 434 -4.44 1.14 -26.62
C GLY A 434 -5.39 0.23 -25.84
N LEU A 435 -6.40 0.83 -25.19
CA LEU A 435 -7.45 0.08 -24.49
C LEU A 435 -8.38 -0.60 -25.51
N SER A 436 -8.59 -1.90 -25.39
CA SER A 436 -9.43 -2.66 -26.32
C SER A 436 -10.07 -3.79 -25.56
N LEU A 437 -11.25 -4.23 -26.01
CA LEU A 437 -11.81 -5.45 -25.45
C LEU A 437 -10.93 -6.64 -25.81
N SER A 438 -10.32 -7.27 -24.80
CA SER A 438 -9.66 -8.57 -24.97
C SER A 438 -10.69 -9.67 -25.20
N GLN A 439 -10.43 -10.53 -26.17
CA GLN A 439 -11.39 -11.52 -26.65
C GLN A 439 -10.68 -12.83 -27.00
N LEU A 440 -11.25 -13.96 -26.59
CA LEU A 440 -10.79 -15.28 -27.01
C LEU A 440 -11.34 -15.60 -28.39
N GLN A 441 -10.46 -15.73 -29.38
CA GLN A 441 -10.81 -16.20 -30.72
C GLN A 441 -10.95 -17.71 -30.70
N ILE A 442 -12.07 -18.22 -31.21
CA ILE A 442 -12.34 -19.65 -31.31
C ILE A 442 -12.80 -20.00 -32.72
N GLY A 443 -12.03 -20.81 -33.43
CA GLY A 443 -12.39 -21.41 -34.71
C GLY A 443 -12.42 -22.94 -34.62
N TRP A 444 -13.44 -23.56 -35.20
CA TRP A 444 -13.60 -25.03 -35.18
C TRP A 444 -13.92 -25.58 -36.57
N ASN A 445 -13.62 -26.86 -36.79
CA ASN A 445 -13.97 -27.57 -38.03
C ASN A 445 -14.39 -29.03 -37.82
N SER A 446 -14.60 -29.43 -36.57
CA SER A 446 -14.97 -30.77 -36.18
C SER A 446 -15.94 -30.74 -35.00
N ALA A 447 -16.94 -31.61 -35.02
CA ALA A 447 -17.92 -31.74 -33.94
C ALA A 447 -17.33 -32.28 -32.62
N ALA A 448 -16.07 -32.73 -32.62
CA ALA A 448 -15.34 -33.12 -31.42
C ALA A 448 -14.63 -31.92 -30.75
N ASP A 449 -14.58 -30.77 -31.44
CA ASP A 449 -13.84 -29.62 -30.96
C ASP A 449 -14.56 -28.99 -29.77
N ASN A 450 -13.79 -28.61 -28.75
CA ASN A 450 -14.35 -28.04 -27.53
C ASN A 450 -13.41 -27.08 -26.82
N TYR A 451 -13.99 -26.22 -25.99
CA TYR A 451 -13.32 -25.34 -25.05
C TYR A 451 -13.86 -25.60 -23.65
N THR A 452 -12.99 -25.84 -22.68
CA THR A 452 -13.33 -26.26 -21.31
C THR A 452 -12.77 -25.28 -20.28
N ASN A 453 -13.57 -24.92 -19.28
CA ASN A 453 -13.17 -24.21 -18.08
C ASN A 453 -13.45 -25.09 -16.86
N THR A 454 -12.45 -25.31 -16.01
CA THR A 454 -12.58 -26.08 -14.77
C THR A 454 -12.97 -25.16 -13.62
N LEU A 455 -13.90 -25.59 -12.78
CA LEU A 455 -14.28 -24.87 -11.56
C LEU A 455 -13.55 -25.50 -10.36
N PRO A 456 -12.73 -24.73 -9.62
CA PRO A 456 -12.09 -25.24 -8.42
C PRO A 456 -13.09 -25.46 -7.27
N ASP A 457 -12.64 -26.22 -6.27
CA ASP A 457 -13.40 -26.40 -5.02
C ASP A 457 -13.67 -25.03 -4.37
N GLY A 458 -14.90 -24.85 -3.84
CA GLY A 458 -15.36 -23.56 -3.29
C GLY A 458 -16.15 -22.70 -4.30
N PHE A 459 -15.97 -22.94 -5.60
CA PHE A 459 -16.69 -22.24 -6.69
C PHE A 459 -17.57 -23.17 -7.53
N ASN A 460 -17.71 -24.44 -7.12
CA ASN A 460 -18.42 -25.50 -7.82
C ASN A 460 -19.91 -25.65 -7.41
N ASP A 461 -20.38 -24.88 -6.42
CA ASP A 461 -21.80 -24.78 -6.09
C ASP A 461 -22.49 -23.71 -6.94
N LEU A 462 -23.19 -24.19 -7.97
CA LEU A 462 -23.92 -23.35 -8.91
C LEU A 462 -25.37 -23.07 -8.49
N THR A 463 -25.83 -23.61 -7.34
CA THR A 463 -27.23 -23.46 -6.89
C THR A 463 -27.61 -22.04 -6.47
N GLN A 464 -26.60 -21.20 -6.19
CA GLN A 464 -26.75 -19.78 -5.84
C GLN A 464 -26.93 -18.86 -7.06
N PHE A 465 -26.77 -19.38 -8.28
CA PHE A 465 -26.90 -18.62 -9.52
C PHE A 465 -28.16 -18.99 -10.29
N ASN A 466 -28.60 -18.07 -11.15
CA ASN A 466 -29.75 -18.28 -12.02
C ASN A 466 -29.32 -18.65 -13.45
N ALA A 467 -28.19 -18.14 -13.93
CA ALA A 467 -27.79 -18.36 -15.31
C ALA A 467 -26.27 -18.46 -15.48
N LEU A 468 -25.87 -19.28 -16.47
CA LEU A 468 -24.57 -19.19 -17.10
C LEU A 468 -24.67 -18.15 -18.22
N GLN A 469 -23.81 -17.15 -18.17
CA GLN A 469 -23.74 -16.08 -19.14
C GLN A 469 -22.37 -16.04 -19.80
N PHE A 470 -22.33 -15.74 -21.09
CA PHE A 470 -21.09 -15.43 -21.80
C PHE A 470 -21.38 -14.45 -22.91
N ARG A 471 -20.45 -13.54 -23.19
CA ARG A 471 -20.63 -12.55 -24.25
C ARG A 471 -19.80 -12.93 -25.47
N ALA A 472 -20.46 -13.06 -26.62
CA ALA A 472 -19.84 -13.54 -27.85
C ALA A 472 -20.32 -12.82 -29.12
N GLY A 473 -19.48 -12.80 -30.13
CA GLY A 473 -19.77 -12.33 -31.48
C GLY A 473 -19.28 -13.30 -32.56
N VAL A 474 -19.90 -13.27 -33.74
CA VAL A 474 -19.48 -14.08 -34.88
C VAL A 474 -18.27 -13.45 -35.55
N ASN A 475 -17.18 -14.21 -35.71
CA ASN A 475 -16.05 -13.80 -36.52
C ASN A 475 -16.36 -14.10 -38.00
N PHE A 476 -16.80 -13.09 -38.73
CA PHE A 476 -17.24 -13.20 -40.13
C PHE A 476 -16.09 -13.20 -41.16
N GLU A 477 -14.84 -12.96 -40.75
CA GLU A 477 -13.67 -13.08 -41.65
C GLU A 477 -13.23 -14.53 -41.80
N ASP A 478 -13.12 -15.23 -40.67
CA ASP A 478 -12.77 -16.66 -40.64
C ASP A 478 -13.95 -17.56 -41.06
N TYR A 479 -15.16 -17.00 -41.14
CA TYR A 479 -16.38 -17.73 -41.49
C TYR A 479 -17.34 -16.90 -42.37
N THR A 480 -17.54 -17.36 -43.61
CA THR A 480 -18.35 -16.66 -44.62
C THR A 480 -19.77 -17.23 -44.80
N ALA A 481 -20.28 -18.06 -43.88
CA ALA A 481 -21.57 -18.69 -44.13
C ALA A 481 -22.76 -17.77 -43.85
N THR A 482 -23.82 -18.00 -44.61
CA THR A 482 -25.11 -17.32 -44.59
C THR A 482 -26.10 -17.91 -43.57
N ALA A 483 -25.63 -18.75 -42.64
CA ALA A 483 -26.46 -19.45 -41.65
C ALA A 483 -25.93 -19.20 -40.22
N ASP A 484 -26.86 -19.11 -39.26
CA ASP A 484 -26.55 -18.83 -37.86
C ASP A 484 -25.63 -19.91 -37.27
N LEU A 485 -24.57 -19.46 -36.58
CA LEU A 485 -23.65 -20.33 -35.88
C LEU A 485 -24.32 -20.89 -34.62
N ASN A 486 -24.12 -22.17 -34.37
CA ASN A 486 -24.67 -22.82 -33.20
C ASN A 486 -23.70 -23.83 -32.61
N PHE A 487 -23.78 -24.00 -31.30
CA PHE A 487 -23.00 -24.96 -30.53
C PHE A 487 -23.74 -25.27 -29.22
N SER A 488 -23.21 -26.20 -28.43
CA SER A 488 -23.80 -26.57 -27.14
C SER A 488 -22.88 -26.19 -25.99
N VAL A 489 -23.45 -25.93 -24.81
CA VAL A 489 -22.73 -25.81 -23.54
C VAL A 489 -23.08 -27.01 -22.68
N GLN A 490 -22.07 -27.62 -22.07
CA GLN A 490 -22.17 -28.79 -21.22
C GLN A 490 -21.62 -28.48 -19.83
N LEU A 491 -22.40 -28.80 -18.79
CA LEU A 491 -21.96 -28.81 -17.41
C LEU A 491 -21.63 -30.24 -16.99
N ILE A 492 -20.58 -30.41 -16.18
CA ILE A 492 -20.08 -31.71 -15.72
C ILE A 492 -19.89 -31.65 -14.21
N ASP A 493 -20.57 -32.51 -13.45
CA ASP A 493 -20.38 -32.59 -12.00
C ASP A 493 -19.15 -33.40 -11.60
N SER A 494 -18.77 -33.31 -10.32
CA SER A 494 -17.62 -34.03 -9.75
C SER A 494 -17.74 -35.56 -9.84
N TYR A 495 -18.95 -36.08 -10.11
CA TYR A 495 -19.21 -37.51 -10.30
C TYR A 495 -19.15 -37.94 -11.78
N GLY A 496 -18.94 -36.98 -12.69
CA GLY A 496 -18.86 -37.19 -14.13
C GLY A 496 -20.22 -37.25 -14.84
N ALA A 497 -21.34 -36.93 -14.17
CA ALA A 497 -22.60 -36.76 -14.86
C ALA A 497 -22.61 -35.44 -15.64
N THR A 498 -23.30 -35.43 -16.78
CA THR A 498 -23.27 -34.29 -17.71
C THR A 498 -24.67 -33.85 -18.08
N ALA A 499 -24.90 -32.53 -18.13
CA ALA A 499 -26.08 -31.93 -18.72
C ALA A 499 -25.66 -30.99 -19.85
N THR A 500 -26.42 -30.91 -20.94
CA THR A 500 -26.02 -30.17 -22.14
C THR A 500 -27.20 -29.38 -22.70
N GLN A 501 -26.95 -28.12 -23.03
CA GLN A 501 -27.91 -27.22 -23.66
C GLN A 501 -27.37 -26.67 -24.96
N THR A 502 -28.24 -26.52 -25.96
CA THR A 502 -27.90 -25.88 -27.23
C THR A 502 -28.09 -24.38 -27.10
N VAL A 503 -27.13 -23.58 -27.54
CA VAL A 503 -27.19 -22.11 -27.38
C VAL A 503 -28.45 -21.53 -28.03
N SER A 504 -28.78 -21.96 -29.25
CA SER A 504 -29.97 -21.47 -29.97
C SER A 504 -31.32 -21.83 -29.34
N SER A 505 -31.39 -22.71 -28.33
CA SER A 505 -32.64 -22.97 -27.61
C SER A 505 -32.89 -21.98 -26.47
N HIS A 506 -31.89 -21.15 -26.15
CA HIS A 506 -31.95 -20.16 -25.09
C HIS A 506 -31.80 -18.73 -25.59
N SER A 507 -31.00 -18.52 -26.64
CA SER A 507 -30.81 -17.19 -27.20
C SER A 507 -30.63 -17.22 -28.72
N SER A 508 -31.10 -16.16 -29.38
CA SER A 508 -30.93 -15.94 -30.83
C SER A 508 -29.92 -14.84 -31.17
N VAL A 509 -29.25 -14.25 -30.18
CA VAL A 509 -28.39 -13.07 -30.36
C VAL A 509 -27.02 -13.35 -31.00
N LEU A 510 -26.68 -14.63 -31.20
CA LEU A 510 -25.48 -15.04 -31.93
C LEU A 510 -25.82 -15.28 -33.40
N PHE A 511 -25.76 -14.22 -34.20
CA PHE A 511 -26.09 -14.24 -35.62
C PHE A 511 -24.94 -13.68 -36.47
N ALA A 512 -24.93 -14.02 -37.76
CA ALA A 512 -24.00 -13.41 -38.70
C ALA A 512 -24.44 -11.95 -38.98
N PRO A 513 -23.62 -10.94 -38.64
CA PRO A 513 -24.01 -9.54 -38.77
C PRO A 513 -24.28 -9.16 -40.24
N PRO A 514 -25.37 -8.41 -40.55
CA PRO A 514 -25.80 -8.16 -41.92
C PRO A 514 -25.02 -7.02 -42.59
N GLY A 515 -25.01 -7.00 -43.92
CA GLY A 515 -24.39 -5.94 -44.74
C GLY A 515 -23.39 -6.49 -45.76
N THR A 516 -22.86 -5.59 -46.59
CA THR A 516 -21.82 -5.95 -47.57
C THR A 516 -20.46 -5.92 -46.91
N LEU A 517 -19.66 -6.98 -47.11
CA LEU A 517 -18.27 -7.01 -46.65
C LEU A 517 -17.44 -5.91 -47.33
N ASN A 518 -17.21 -4.81 -46.62
CA ASN A 518 -16.41 -3.65 -47.02
C ASN A 518 -15.52 -3.22 -45.83
N ASN A 519 -15.32 -1.92 -45.58
CA ASN A 519 -14.54 -1.41 -44.43
C ASN A 519 -15.42 -0.95 -43.25
N THR A 520 -16.74 -0.98 -43.37
CA THR A 520 -17.72 -0.45 -42.41
C THR A 520 -18.69 -1.53 -41.91
N LEU A 521 -19.14 -2.41 -42.81
CA LEU A 521 -20.01 -3.54 -42.54
C LEU A 521 -19.38 -4.86 -43.04
N PRO A 522 -19.81 -6.00 -42.48
CA PRO A 522 -20.59 -6.12 -41.25
C PRO A 522 -19.75 -5.79 -40.01
N LYS A 523 -20.37 -5.64 -38.83
CA LYS A 523 -19.66 -5.31 -37.58
C LYS A 523 -19.54 -6.50 -36.65
N LEU A 524 -18.41 -6.64 -35.95
CA LEU A 524 -18.24 -7.65 -34.90
C LEU A 524 -19.02 -7.20 -33.67
N LEU A 525 -20.17 -7.83 -33.44
CA LEU A 525 -21.08 -7.45 -32.38
C LEU A 525 -21.04 -8.48 -31.27
N HIS A 526 -20.50 -8.09 -30.12
CA HIS A 526 -20.56 -8.90 -28.92
C HIS A 526 -21.90 -8.75 -28.22
N ASN A 527 -22.69 -9.82 -28.23
CA ASN A 527 -23.97 -9.91 -27.54
C ASN A 527 -23.87 -10.89 -26.37
N THR A 528 -24.60 -10.59 -25.30
CA THR A 528 -24.65 -11.44 -24.11
C THR A 528 -25.57 -12.61 -24.37
N ILE A 529 -25.11 -13.84 -24.16
CA ILE A 529 -25.92 -15.06 -24.17
C ILE A 529 -26.11 -15.53 -22.74
N LYS A 530 -27.35 -15.87 -22.36
CA LYS A 530 -27.74 -16.33 -21.04
C LYS A 530 -28.48 -17.67 -21.12
N ILE A 531 -27.93 -18.68 -20.47
CA ILE A 531 -28.52 -20.02 -20.37
C ILE A 531 -28.99 -20.22 -18.94
N ASP A 532 -30.30 -20.42 -18.77
CA ASP A 532 -30.91 -20.70 -17.46
C ASP A 532 -30.32 -22.00 -16.87
N LEU A 533 -29.70 -21.89 -15.70
CA LEU A 533 -29.09 -23.03 -15.02
C LEU A 533 -30.12 -24.10 -14.65
N ALA A 534 -31.38 -23.72 -14.42
CA ALA A 534 -32.46 -24.67 -14.13
C ALA A 534 -32.76 -25.62 -15.30
N SER A 535 -32.33 -25.28 -16.52
CA SER A 535 -32.47 -26.16 -17.68
C SER A 535 -31.51 -27.36 -17.63
N PHE A 536 -30.37 -27.24 -16.95
CA PHE A 536 -29.39 -28.33 -16.79
C PHE A 536 -29.88 -29.33 -15.75
N THR A 537 -30.62 -30.35 -16.19
CA THR A 537 -31.18 -31.39 -15.32
C THR A 537 -30.33 -32.66 -15.33
N GLY A 538 -30.36 -33.42 -14.23
CA GLY A 538 -29.70 -34.73 -14.15
C GLY A 538 -28.23 -34.71 -13.72
N ILE A 539 -27.75 -33.57 -13.20
CA ILE A 539 -26.41 -33.40 -12.61
C ILE A 539 -26.52 -32.82 -11.19
N ASP A 540 -25.47 -33.00 -10.40
CA ASP A 540 -25.34 -32.34 -9.10
C ASP A 540 -24.85 -30.89 -9.27
N MET A 541 -25.76 -29.94 -9.07
CA MET A 541 -25.46 -28.51 -9.18
C MET A 541 -24.62 -27.97 -8.02
N THR A 542 -24.45 -28.73 -6.93
CA THR A 542 -23.62 -28.33 -5.79
C THR A 542 -22.12 -28.66 -5.99
N SER A 543 -21.78 -29.39 -7.05
CA SER A 543 -20.42 -29.85 -7.30
C SER A 543 -20.03 -29.85 -8.78
N VAL A 544 -20.47 -28.85 -9.54
CA VAL A 544 -20.12 -28.70 -10.96
C VAL A 544 -18.62 -28.44 -11.09
N SER A 545 -17.92 -29.36 -11.74
CA SER A 545 -16.46 -29.33 -11.90
C SER A 545 -16.00 -28.69 -13.21
N GLN A 546 -16.82 -28.69 -14.27
CA GLN A 546 -16.44 -28.13 -15.57
C GLN A 546 -17.62 -27.49 -16.31
N ILE A 547 -17.32 -26.39 -17.00
CA ILE A 547 -18.15 -25.76 -18.03
C ILE A 547 -17.45 -25.98 -19.38
N ARG A 548 -18.12 -26.66 -20.32
CA ARG A 548 -17.55 -27.03 -21.62
C ARG A 548 -18.41 -26.53 -22.78
N PHE A 549 -17.81 -25.78 -23.69
CA PHE A 549 -18.36 -25.36 -24.96
C PHE A 549 -18.06 -26.44 -26.00
N LEU A 550 -19.09 -27.04 -26.59
CA LEU A 550 -19.05 -28.14 -27.55
C LEU A 550 -19.45 -27.63 -28.94
N PHE A 551 -18.51 -27.54 -29.87
CA PHE A 551 -18.75 -27.01 -31.22
C PHE A 551 -19.32 -28.06 -32.17
N ASN A 552 -20.45 -28.65 -31.78
CA ASN A 552 -21.02 -29.86 -32.37
C ASN A 552 -22.31 -29.66 -33.19
N GLN A 553 -22.87 -28.45 -33.22
CA GLN A 553 -24.10 -28.17 -33.98
C GLN A 553 -23.76 -27.67 -35.40
N SER A 554 -22.85 -26.71 -35.52
CA SER A 554 -22.30 -26.27 -36.82
C SER A 554 -21.01 -27.03 -37.15
N ALA A 555 -20.88 -27.53 -38.38
CA ALA A 555 -19.72 -28.33 -38.81
C ALA A 555 -18.39 -27.55 -38.85
N VAL A 556 -18.47 -26.24 -39.06
CA VAL A 556 -17.37 -25.27 -39.11
C VAL A 556 -17.92 -23.94 -38.60
N GLY A 557 -17.10 -23.14 -37.95
CA GLY A 557 -17.47 -21.80 -37.50
C GLY A 557 -16.35 -21.09 -36.78
N ALA A 558 -16.57 -19.79 -36.53
CA ALA A 558 -15.65 -18.96 -35.77
C ALA A 558 -16.42 -17.93 -34.93
N ILE A 559 -16.09 -17.82 -33.65
CA ILE A 559 -16.64 -16.85 -32.71
C ILE A 559 -15.52 -16.16 -31.93
N MET A 560 -15.85 -15.02 -31.34
CA MET A 560 -15.04 -14.39 -30.31
C MET A 560 -15.83 -14.36 -29.00
N ILE A 561 -15.20 -14.67 -27.88
CA ILE A 561 -15.82 -14.63 -26.54
C ILE A 561 -15.06 -13.62 -25.69
N SER A 562 -15.77 -12.68 -25.04
CA SER A 562 -15.14 -11.69 -24.17
C SER A 562 -15.18 -12.04 -22.69
N ASP A 563 -16.17 -12.81 -22.23
CA ASP A 563 -16.19 -13.33 -20.86
C ASP A 563 -17.12 -14.53 -20.71
N ILE A 564 -16.97 -15.23 -19.58
CA ILE A 564 -17.87 -16.25 -19.07
C ILE A 564 -18.13 -15.91 -17.60
N ILE A 565 -19.40 -15.74 -17.24
CA ILE A 565 -19.82 -15.41 -15.88
C ILE A 565 -21.00 -16.30 -15.46
N LEU A 566 -21.12 -16.57 -14.16
CA LEU A 566 -22.35 -17.07 -13.55
C LEU A 566 -23.07 -15.87 -12.93
N SER A 567 -24.35 -15.67 -13.24
CA SER A 567 -25.12 -14.51 -12.78
C SER A 567 -26.29 -14.91 -11.88
N SER A 568 -26.60 -14.07 -10.90
CA SER A 568 -27.68 -14.25 -9.94
C SER A 568 -28.56 -13.01 -9.85
N ALA A 569 -29.84 -13.20 -9.54
CA ALA A 569 -30.75 -12.11 -9.22
C ALA A 569 -30.51 -11.55 -7.81
N ASN A 570 -29.96 -12.39 -6.91
CA ASN A 570 -29.63 -12.04 -5.54
C ASN A 570 -28.12 -11.84 -5.39
N GLU A 571 -27.72 -11.21 -4.29
CA GLU A 571 -26.31 -11.13 -3.93
C GLU A 571 -25.76 -12.54 -3.65
N VAL A 572 -24.54 -12.78 -4.14
CA VAL A 572 -23.74 -13.99 -3.97
C VAL A 572 -22.45 -13.60 -3.25
N SER A 573 -21.98 -14.49 -2.39
CA SER A 573 -20.76 -14.28 -1.63
C SER A 573 -19.95 -15.57 -1.65
N PHE A 574 -18.65 -15.42 -1.88
CA PHE A 574 -17.72 -16.54 -2.00
C PHE A 574 -16.70 -16.46 -0.87
N PRO A 575 -16.25 -17.59 -0.32
CA PRO A 575 -15.09 -17.58 0.55
C PRO A 575 -13.90 -16.95 -0.21
N PRO A 576 -13.00 -16.23 0.49
CA PRO A 576 -11.81 -15.67 -0.13
C PRO A 576 -10.92 -16.80 -0.66
N VAL A 577 -10.04 -16.50 -1.61
CA VAL A 577 -8.94 -17.43 -1.97
C VAL A 577 -7.63 -16.84 -1.51
N ALA A 578 -6.96 -17.57 -0.62
CA ALA A 578 -5.77 -17.11 0.06
C ALA A 578 -4.56 -17.10 -0.90
N ASN A 579 -3.90 -15.95 -1.04
CA ASN A 579 -2.64 -15.86 -1.75
C ASN A 579 -1.77 -14.74 -1.16
N PHE A 580 -0.45 -14.88 -1.24
CA PHE A 580 0.45 -13.82 -0.79
C PHE A 580 1.80 -13.85 -1.49
N SER A 581 2.58 -12.79 -1.31
CA SER A 581 3.99 -12.71 -1.69
C SER A 581 4.82 -12.03 -0.59
N ALA A 582 6.14 -12.02 -0.74
CA ALA A 582 7.06 -11.30 0.14
C ALA A 582 8.07 -10.52 -0.70
N ASN A 583 8.55 -9.39 -0.17
CA ASN A 583 9.54 -8.56 -0.86
C ASN A 583 10.88 -9.28 -1.05
N VAL A 584 11.27 -10.12 -0.08
CA VAL A 584 12.46 -10.98 -0.14
C VAL A 584 12.13 -12.35 0.46
N THR A 585 12.74 -13.40 -0.07
CA THR A 585 12.66 -14.77 0.46
C THR A 585 13.95 -15.22 1.14
N GLU A 586 15.02 -14.43 1.04
CA GLU A 586 16.27 -14.62 1.77
C GLU A 586 16.72 -13.26 2.34
N THR A 587 17.11 -13.21 3.61
CA THR A 587 17.53 -11.96 4.26
C THR A 587 18.54 -12.22 5.37
N CYS A 588 19.54 -11.35 5.50
CA CYS A 588 20.46 -11.37 6.63
C CYS A 588 20.14 -10.31 7.68
N THR A 589 18.96 -9.68 7.60
CA THR A 589 18.44 -8.77 8.64
C THR A 589 17.24 -9.37 9.36
N GLY A 590 16.60 -10.39 8.78
CA GLY A 590 15.37 -10.98 9.30
C GLY A 590 14.11 -10.14 9.01
N GLN A 591 14.23 -8.95 8.43
CA GLN A 591 13.10 -8.11 8.11
C GLN A 591 12.51 -8.50 6.74
N VAL A 592 11.21 -8.83 6.71
CA VAL A 592 10.45 -9.23 5.51
C VAL A 592 9.10 -8.54 5.52
N THR A 593 8.74 -7.91 4.41
CA THR A 593 7.40 -7.36 4.17
C THR A 593 6.60 -8.35 3.36
N PHE A 594 5.42 -8.72 3.86
CA PHE A 594 4.48 -9.59 3.15
C PHE A 594 3.38 -8.74 2.51
N THR A 595 2.95 -9.16 1.33
CA THR A 595 1.85 -8.55 0.59
C THR A 595 0.75 -9.59 0.41
N ASP A 596 -0.45 -9.28 0.88
CA ASP A 596 -1.64 -10.06 0.56
C ASP A 596 -1.98 -9.93 -0.92
N ASN A 597 -2.25 -11.07 -1.56
CA ASN A 597 -2.71 -11.16 -2.95
C ASN A 597 -4.03 -11.95 -3.01
N SER A 598 -4.71 -12.11 -1.87
CA SER A 598 -5.95 -12.87 -1.79
C SER A 598 -7.07 -12.19 -2.58
N VAL A 599 -7.99 -12.99 -3.10
CA VAL A 599 -9.12 -12.53 -3.92
C VAL A 599 -10.46 -12.86 -3.26
N PHE A 600 -11.55 -12.29 -3.77
CA PHE A 600 -12.92 -12.39 -3.23
C PHE A 600 -13.12 -11.73 -1.86
N SER A 601 -12.59 -10.51 -1.72
CA SER A 601 -12.88 -9.57 -0.63
C SER A 601 -12.77 -10.20 0.78
N PRO A 602 -11.56 -10.56 1.22
CA PRO A 602 -11.32 -10.99 2.59
C PRO A 602 -11.64 -9.84 3.57
N ASP A 603 -12.30 -10.17 4.70
CA ASP A 603 -12.59 -9.21 5.78
C ASP A 603 -11.53 -9.27 6.90
N THR A 604 -10.83 -10.41 7.01
CA THR A 604 -9.85 -10.68 8.06
C THR A 604 -8.66 -11.49 7.54
N TRP A 605 -7.49 -11.27 8.13
CA TRP A 605 -6.23 -11.94 7.82
C TRP A 605 -5.67 -12.55 9.11
N THR A 606 -5.05 -13.71 9.01
CA THR A 606 -4.27 -14.32 10.09
C THR A 606 -3.01 -14.93 9.51
N TRP A 607 -1.89 -14.28 9.80
CA TRP A 607 -0.55 -14.71 9.41
C TRP A 607 0.09 -15.56 10.49
N ASP A 608 0.76 -16.63 10.09
CA ASP A 608 1.71 -17.40 10.90
C ASP A 608 3.05 -17.41 10.15
N PHE A 609 4.07 -16.79 10.74
CA PHE A 609 5.37 -16.61 10.11
C PHE A 609 6.30 -17.82 10.28
N GLY A 610 5.89 -18.84 11.04
CA GLY A 610 6.68 -20.05 11.28
C GLY A 610 7.72 -19.95 12.41
N ASP A 611 7.83 -18.80 13.07
CA ASP A 611 8.70 -18.55 14.23
C ASP A 611 7.95 -18.48 15.57
N GLY A 612 6.65 -18.80 15.55
CA GLY A 612 5.74 -18.73 16.70
C GLY A 612 5.06 -17.37 16.88
N THR A 613 5.29 -16.42 15.98
CA THR A 613 4.59 -15.12 15.96
C THR A 613 3.53 -15.05 14.86
N THR A 614 2.55 -14.16 15.03
CA THR A 614 1.39 -14.00 14.14
C THR A 614 1.06 -12.53 13.91
N SER A 615 0.24 -12.24 12.89
CA SER A 615 -0.29 -10.89 12.60
C SER A 615 -1.69 -10.96 12.00
N ASP A 616 -2.51 -9.94 12.27
CA ASP A 616 -3.85 -9.76 11.67
C ASP A 616 -3.90 -8.58 10.67
N VAL A 617 -2.75 -7.96 10.40
CA VAL A 617 -2.61 -6.89 9.39
C VAL A 617 -2.61 -7.51 8.00
N GLU A 618 -3.36 -6.93 7.06
CA GLU A 618 -3.47 -7.38 5.66
C GLU A 618 -2.10 -7.64 5.03
N SER A 619 -1.22 -6.64 5.01
CA SER A 619 0.15 -6.75 4.48
C SER A 619 1.18 -6.36 5.55
N PRO A 620 1.64 -7.31 6.39
CA PRO A 620 2.49 -7.02 7.55
C PRO A 620 3.97 -6.89 7.20
N LEU A 621 4.66 -6.01 7.92
CA LEU A 621 6.11 -6.05 8.09
C LEU A 621 6.44 -6.98 9.27
N HIS A 622 7.20 -8.05 9.01
CA HIS A 622 7.66 -8.99 10.03
C HIS A 622 9.18 -8.95 10.21
N VAL A 623 9.66 -9.20 11.44
CA VAL A 623 11.09 -9.27 11.76
C VAL A 623 11.38 -10.58 12.49
N TYR A 624 12.03 -11.51 11.81
CA TYR A 624 12.56 -12.73 12.39
C TYR A 624 13.74 -12.43 13.30
N SER A 625 13.70 -12.88 14.56
CA SER A 625 14.75 -12.63 15.55
C SER A 625 15.93 -13.61 15.43
N GLU A 626 15.73 -14.78 14.84
CA GLU A 626 16.71 -15.87 14.77
C GLU A 626 17.00 -16.30 13.33
N ASN A 627 18.16 -16.90 13.10
CA ASN A 627 18.47 -17.58 11.84
C ASN A 627 17.59 -18.83 11.67
N GLY A 628 17.16 -19.09 10.44
CA GLY A 628 16.30 -20.24 10.17
C GLY A 628 15.69 -20.25 8.78
N VAL A 629 14.97 -21.33 8.49
CA VAL A 629 14.14 -21.47 7.29
C VAL A 629 12.69 -21.60 7.76
N TYR A 630 11.87 -20.62 7.41
CA TYR A 630 10.54 -20.44 7.95
C TYR A 630 9.46 -20.80 6.91
N THR A 631 8.43 -21.51 7.39
CA THR A 631 7.21 -21.80 6.62
C THR A 631 6.18 -20.74 6.98
N VAL A 632 5.62 -20.06 5.99
CA VAL A 632 4.66 -18.97 6.21
C VAL A 632 3.28 -19.43 5.78
N LYS A 633 2.28 -19.16 6.62
CA LYS A 633 0.87 -19.45 6.35
C LYS A 633 0.05 -18.18 6.47
N LEU A 634 -0.88 -18.00 5.53
CA LEU A 634 -1.93 -17.00 5.58
C LEU A 634 -3.28 -17.71 5.61
N VAL A 635 -4.15 -17.28 6.52
CA VAL A 635 -5.59 -17.59 6.52
C VAL A 635 -6.33 -16.29 6.26
N VAL A 636 -7.28 -16.31 5.33
CA VAL A 636 -8.19 -15.19 5.07
C VAL A 636 -9.63 -15.64 5.24
N GLU A 637 -10.48 -14.78 5.78
CA GLU A 637 -11.89 -15.09 6.05
C GLU A 637 -12.78 -13.89 5.73
N ASN A 638 -13.98 -14.18 5.22
CA ASN A 638 -15.10 -13.25 5.08
C ASN A 638 -16.41 -13.94 5.54
N ALA A 639 -17.55 -13.25 5.42
CA ALA A 639 -18.85 -13.80 5.83
C ALA A 639 -19.28 -15.11 5.13
N ALA A 640 -18.72 -15.44 3.97
CA ALA A 640 -19.02 -16.67 3.23
C ALA A 640 -18.12 -17.86 3.63
N GLY A 641 -16.96 -17.60 4.23
CA GLY A 641 -16.07 -18.64 4.74
C GLY A 641 -14.61 -18.21 4.78
N ALA A 642 -13.72 -19.19 4.90
CA ALA A 642 -12.29 -18.97 5.02
C ALA A 642 -11.49 -19.89 4.08
N ASP A 643 -10.33 -19.41 3.64
CA ASP A 643 -9.33 -20.19 2.92
C ASP A 643 -7.94 -19.96 3.51
N SER A 644 -7.00 -20.86 3.23
CA SER A 644 -5.62 -20.71 3.70
C SER A 644 -4.60 -21.24 2.71
N ILE A 645 -3.48 -20.54 2.63
CA ILE A 645 -2.32 -20.93 1.82
C ILE A 645 -1.09 -21.05 2.71
N THR A 646 -0.27 -22.09 2.48
CA THR A 646 0.99 -22.32 3.19
C THR A 646 2.12 -22.43 2.19
N LYS A 647 3.13 -21.56 2.30
CA LYS A 647 4.37 -21.65 1.53
C LYS A 647 5.47 -22.22 2.41
N TYR A 648 5.88 -23.44 2.12
CA TYR A 648 6.92 -24.16 2.86
C TYR A 648 8.31 -23.63 2.56
N SER A 649 9.14 -23.51 3.59
CA SER A 649 10.52 -23.02 3.48
C SER A 649 10.64 -21.72 2.67
N TYR A 650 9.69 -20.81 2.90
CA TYR A 650 9.49 -19.63 2.06
C TYR A 650 10.45 -18.50 2.38
N VAL A 651 10.83 -18.33 3.65
CA VAL A 651 11.79 -17.30 4.09
C VAL A 651 13.01 -17.96 4.72
N THR A 652 14.21 -17.58 4.26
CA THR A 652 15.48 -17.96 4.88
C THR A 652 16.13 -16.74 5.53
N VAL A 653 16.41 -16.83 6.82
CA VAL A 653 17.13 -15.81 7.58
C VAL A 653 18.54 -16.31 7.86
N ASN A 654 19.53 -15.59 7.33
CA ASN A 654 20.94 -15.97 7.41
C ASN A 654 21.81 -14.77 7.79
N ARG A 655 21.82 -14.45 9.09
CA ARG A 655 22.72 -13.48 9.72
C ARG A 655 24.10 -14.10 9.97
N PRO A 656 25.19 -13.31 9.94
CA PRO A 656 26.48 -13.77 10.42
C PRO A 656 26.39 -14.21 11.89
N ASP A 657 27.16 -15.22 12.26
CA ASP A 657 27.24 -15.68 13.65
C ASP A 657 27.78 -14.57 14.57
N ALA A 658 27.29 -14.50 15.81
CA ALA A 658 27.82 -13.59 16.80
C ALA A 658 29.31 -13.86 17.06
N PRO A 659 30.15 -12.83 17.26
CA PRO A 659 31.57 -13.02 17.47
C PRO A 659 31.85 -13.74 18.79
N PHE A 660 32.92 -14.55 18.82
CA PHE A 660 33.38 -15.20 20.03
C PHE A 660 34.16 -14.20 20.89
N VAL A 661 33.72 -13.98 22.12
CA VAL A 661 34.31 -12.97 23.02
C VAL A 661 34.96 -13.61 24.25
N ASN A 662 36.02 -12.98 24.75
CA ASN A 662 36.63 -13.33 26.05
C ASN A 662 36.78 -12.06 26.89
N GLY A 663 36.24 -12.13 28.12
CA GLY A 663 36.38 -11.10 29.15
C GLY A 663 37.72 -11.17 29.89
N ASP A 664 37.91 -10.26 30.83
CA ASP A 664 39.10 -10.20 31.69
C ASP A 664 38.73 -9.88 33.14
N GLU A 665 39.58 -10.25 34.09
CA GLU A 665 39.44 -9.95 35.52
C GLU A 665 40.59 -9.06 35.98
N VAL A 666 40.27 -7.86 36.47
CA VAL A 666 41.27 -6.84 36.86
C VAL A 666 40.92 -6.15 38.18
N CYS A 667 41.84 -5.36 38.72
CA CYS A 667 41.58 -4.54 39.91
C CYS A 667 41.12 -3.11 39.52
N PRO A 668 40.54 -2.34 40.44
CA PRO A 668 40.06 -0.98 40.13
C PRO A 668 41.20 -0.08 39.64
N GLY A 669 41.00 0.58 38.51
CA GLY A 669 41.96 1.47 37.88
C GLY A 669 42.99 0.77 36.99
N GLU A 670 42.87 -0.55 36.80
CA GLU A 670 43.71 -1.32 35.87
C GLU A 670 43.10 -1.42 34.47
N MET A 671 43.95 -1.74 33.50
CA MET A 671 43.54 -1.95 32.10
C MET A 671 43.10 -3.41 31.91
N ALA A 672 41.86 -3.61 31.48
CA ALA A 672 41.35 -4.92 31.06
C ALA A 672 41.76 -5.25 29.62
N PHE A 673 42.01 -6.51 29.31
CA PHE A 673 42.37 -7.01 27.98
C PHE A 673 41.24 -7.84 27.38
N LEU A 674 40.26 -7.19 26.76
CA LEU A 674 39.14 -7.86 26.13
C LEU A 674 39.49 -8.27 24.70
N SER A 675 39.01 -9.44 24.28
CA SER A 675 39.24 -9.93 22.91
C SER A 675 37.98 -10.49 22.27
N ALA A 676 37.92 -10.38 20.94
CA ALA A 676 36.85 -10.91 20.11
C ALA A 676 37.41 -11.53 18.82
N THR A 677 36.81 -12.63 18.36
CA THR A 677 37.14 -13.29 17.10
C THR A 677 35.88 -13.44 16.25
N SER A 678 35.97 -13.09 14.97
CA SER A 678 34.83 -13.19 14.04
C SER A 678 34.35 -14.64 13.91
N GLY A 679 33.03 -14.84 13.92
CA GLY A 679 32.40 -16.10 13.52
C GLY A 679 32.41 -16.32 12.01
N SER A 680 32.36 -15.24 11.22
CA SER A 680 32.14 -15.28 9.75
C SER A 680 33.17 -14.47 8.93
N ALA A 681 34.34 -14.17 9.49
CA ALA A 681 35.43 -13.40 8.87
C ALA A 681 35.08 -11.93 8.51
N GLY A 682 34.09 -11.34 9.17
CA GLY A 682 33.70 -9.94 9.08
C GLY A 682 34.51 -8.99 9.96
N LEU A 683 34.17 -7.70 9.87
CA LEU A 683 34.77 -6.60 10.64
C LEU A 683 34.12 -6.51 12.02
N LEU A 684 34.94 -6.40 13.08
CA LEU A 684 34.45 -6.33 14.46
C LEU A 684 34.36 -4.88 14.94
N SER A 685 33.23 -4.53 15.54
CA SER A 685 32.97 -3.23 16.15
C SER A 685 32.44 -3.40 17.57
N TRP A 686 32.97 -2.60 18.51
CA TRP A 686 32.66 -2.65 19.93
C TRP A 686 31.78 -1.47 20.34
N TYR A 687 30.79 -1.72 21.19
CA TYR A 687 29.79 -0.75 21.61
C TYR A 687 29.61 -0.72 23.13
N ASP A 688 29.19 0.43 23.64
CA ASP A 688 28.89 0.69 25.05
C ASP A 688 27.46 0.32 25.48
N SER A 689 26.62 -0.18 24.56
CA SER A 689 25.28 -0.68 24.88
C SER A 689 24.88 -1.89 24.04
N GLU A 690 23.89 -2.64 24.53
CA GLU A 690 23.33 -3.82 23.86
C GLU A 690 22.60 -3.45 22.56
N ALA A 691 21.91 -2.31 22.55
CA ALA A 691 21.26 -1.75 21.37
C ALA A 691 21.44 -0.22 21.36
N GLY A 692 21.76 0.33 20.19
CA GLY A 692 22.23 1.73 20.08
C GLY A 692 23.66 1.89 20.59
N GLY A 693 24.01 3.07 21.09
CA GLY A 693 25.35 3.32 21.66
C GLY A 693 26.39 3.81 20.65
N MET A 694 27.57 4.18 21.16
CA MET A 694 28.70 4.64 20.36
C MET A 694 29.71 3.52 20.13
N VAL A 695 30.34 3.53 18.96
CA VAL A 695 31.48 2.65 18.69
C VAL A 695 32.66 3.09 19.56
N VAL A 696 33.08 2.22 20.49
CA VAL A 696 34.21 2.49 21.40
C VAL A 696 35.53 1.94 20.89
N ALA A 697 35.50 0.92 20.03
CA ALA A 697 36.67 0.35 19.37
C ALA A 697 36.30 -0.49 18.13
N THR A 698 37.29 -0.81 17.30
CA THR A 698 37.17 -1.70 16.14
C THR A 698 38.31 -2.71 16.12
N GLY A 699 38.08 -3.92 15.61
CA GLY A 699 39.05 -5.00 15.54
C GLY A 699 38.91 -6.02 16.67
N GLY A 700 39.85 -6.98 16.75
CA GLY A 700 39.74 -8.14 17.65
C GLY A 700 40.08 -7.90 19.13
N ALA A 701 40.38 -6.67 19.55
CA ALA A 701 40.73 -6.37 20.94
C ALA A 701 40.29 -4.96 21.36
N TYR A 702 39.91 -4.82 22.62
CA TYR A 702 39.58 -3.55 23.25
C TYR A 702 40.08 -3.52 24.70
N ASN A 703 40.90 -2.52 25.04
CA ASN A 703 41.62 -2.50 26.30
C ASN A 703 41.31 -1.25 27.16
N PRO A 704 40.11 -1.17 27.78
CA PRO A 704 39.72 -0.05 28.62
C PRO A 704 40.35 -0.11 30.02
N VAL A 705 40.50 1.06 30.66
CA VAL A 705 40.79 1.16 32.10
C VAL A 705 39.46 1.22 32.85
N VAL A 706 39.29 0.36 33.86
CA VAL A 706 38.00 0.19 34.55
C VAL A 706 38.13 0.33 36.06
N ASP A 707 37.20 1.09 36.66
CA ASP A 707 37.07 1.21 38.12
C ASP A 707 35.95 0.33 38.69
N ASN A 708 35.02 -0.12 37.84
CA ASN A 708 33.88 -0.98 38.20
C ASN A 708 33.65 -2.03 37.11
N THR A 709 33.03 -3.15 37.47
CA THR A 709 32.62 -4.18 36.51
C THR A 709 31.75 -3.56 35.41
N THR A 710 32.20 -3.68 34.17
CA THR A 710 31.60 -3.02 33.01
C THR A 710 31.49 -4.01 31.86
N SER A 711 30.36 -4.01 31.15
CA SER A 711 30.14 -4.81 29.94
C SER A 711 30.15 -3.94 28.70
N TRP A 712 30.66 -4.52 27.60
CA TRP A 712 30.58 -4.00 26.24
C TRP A 712 29.98 -5.05 25.32
N PHE A 713 29.69 -4.64 24.10
CA PHE A 713 29.03 -5.48 23.12
C PHE A 713 29.79 -5.47 21.81
N VAL A 714 30.04 -6.65 21.24
CA VAL A 714 30.78 -6.78 19.99
C VAL A 714 29.87 -7.34 18.92
N GLU A 715 29.79 -6.67 17.77
CA GLU A 715 29.12 -7.19 16.59
C GLU A 715 30.12 -7.40 15.46
N GLU A 716 29.72 -8.24 14.51
CA GLU A 716 30.47 -8.53 13.30
C GLU A 716 29.68 -8.06 12.09
N GLU A 717 30.34 -7.27 11.22
CA GLU A 717 29.82 -6.86 9.93
C GLU A 717 30.50 -7.65 8.80
N VAL A 718 29.74 -8.48 8.10
CA VAL A 718 30.16 -9.09 6.84
C VAL A 718 29.78 -8.17 5.70
N VAL A 719 30.79 -7.56 5.08
CA VAL A 719 30.61 -6.61 3.98
C VAL A 719 29.94 -7.30 2.79
N GLY A 720 28.85 -6.71 2.29
CA GLY A 720 28.10 -7.25 1.14
C GLY A 720 28.98 -7.39 -0.12
N MET A 721 28.63 -8.36 -0.98
CA MET A 721 29.36 -8.57 -2.23
C MET A 721 29.15 -7.39 -3.19
N GLN A 722 30.20 -7.04 -3.94
CA GLN A 722 30.16 -6.01 -4.97
C GLN A 722 30.00 -6.67 -6.34
N TYR A 723 29.04 -6.19 -7.11
CA TYR A 723 28.78 -6.58 -8.48
C TYR A 723 29.04 -5.43 -9.44
N SER A 724 29.21 -5.77 -10.71
CA SER A 724 29.30 -4.82 -11.81
C SER A 724 28.07 -5.00 -12.71
N VAL A 725 27.31 -3.93 -12.94
CA VAL A 725 26.12 -3.96 -13.81
C VAL A 725 26.19 -2.88 -14.89
N GLY A 726 25.60 -3.17 -16.05
CA GLY A 726 25.71 -2.35 -17.26
C GLY A 726 26.95 -2.67 -18.09
N PRO A 727 27.12 -2.00 -19.24
CA PRO A 727 28.29 -2.14 -20.10
C PRO A 727 29.57 -1.73 -19.35
N PRO A 728 30.69 -2.45 -19.57
CA PRO A 728 31.93 -2.24 -18.82
C PRO A 728 32.63 -0.92 -19.13
N ASP A 729 32.44 -0.38 -20.33
CA ASP A 729 33.07 0.84 -20.82
C ASP A 729 32.35 1.34 -22.09
N ASN A 730 32.87 2.45 -22.65
CA ASN A 730 32.36 3.08 -23.86
C ASN A 730 32.81 2.40 -25.18
N THR A 731 33.47 1.24 -25.13
CA THR A 731 33.88 0.44 -26.30
C THR A 731 32.91 -0.69 -26.64
N PHE A 732 31.95 -0.97 -25.75
CA PHE A 732 30.92 -2.00 -25.93
C PHE A 732 30.02 -1.75 -27.16
N GLY A 733 29.89 -0.49 -27.59
CA GLY A 733 29.08 -0.08 -28.73
C GLY A 733 29.57 1.22 -29.35
N SER A 734 28.97 1.63 -30.45
CA SER A 734 29.25 2.91 -31.12
C SER A 734 28.42 4.02 -30.49
N GLY A 735 29.05 5.19 -30.30
CA GLY A 735 28.47 6.26 -29.52
C GLY A 735 29.16 7.59 -29.73
N GLY A 736 28.77 8.57 -28.91
CA GLY A 736 29.39 9.89 -28.89
C GLY A 736 29.02 10.68 -27.65
N ASN A 737 29.79 11.74 -27.39
CA ASN A 737 29.49 12.69 -26.32
C ASN A 737 28.21 13.46 -26.65
N PHE A 738 27.29 13.49 -25.70
CA PHE A 738 25.98 14.07 -25.88
C PHE A 738 25.79 15.25 -24.92
N ASN A 739 25.35 16.36 -25.51
CA ASN A 739 25.31 17.67 -24.87
C ASN A 739 23.91 18.30 -24.81
N SER A 740 22.88 17.66 -25.36
CA SER A 740 21.54 18.26 -25.40
C SER A 740 20.69 17.83 -24.21
N ASN A 741 20.30 18.82 -23.39
CA ASN A 741 19.41 18.79 -22.21
C ASN A 741 19.74 17.77 -21.11
N ASP A 742 19.30 18.09 -19.90
CA ASP A 742 19.52 17.39 -18.63
C ASP A 742 18.43 16.33 -18.33
N LEU A 743 17.73 15.89 -19.38
CA LEU A 743 16.56 15.01 -19.29
C LEU A 743 16.84 13.58 -19.78
N ARG A 744 18.10 13.15 -19.91
CA ARG A 744 18.45 11.81 -20.39
C ARG A 744 19.10 10.96 -19.30
N GLY A 745 18.78 9.67 -19.30
CA GLY A 745 19.14 8.77 -18.22
C GLY A 745 18.73 7.32 -18.49
N ILE A 746 18.84 6.50 -17.44
CA ILE A 746 18.59 5.06 -17.45
C ILE A 746 17.52 4.73 -16.40
N PHE A 747 16.53 3.93 -16.79
CA PHE A 747 15.60 3.30 -15.87
C PHE A 747 16.20 2.02 -15.29
N PHE A 748 15.90 1.77 -14.02
CA PHE A 748 16.28 0.53 -13.36
C PHE A 748 15.30 0.13 -12.26
N ASP A 749 15.25 -1.17 -12.01
CA ASP A 749 14.53 -1.78 -10.91
C ASP A 749 15.52 -2.23 -9.83
N ALA A 750 15.22 -1.92 -8.57
CA ALA A 750 15.92 -2.44 -7.40
C ALA A 750 15.05 -3.54 -6.78
N TYR A 751 15.57 -4.77 -6.75
CA TYR A 751 14.85 -5.91 -6.19
C TYR A 751 15.19 -6.15 -4.71
N ASP A 752 16.36 -5.70 -4.27
CA ASP A 752 16.76 -5.67 -2.86
C ASP A 752 17.51 -4.35 -2.54
N PHE A 753 17.77 -4.09 -1.27
CA PHE A 753 18.57 -2.95 -0.82
C PHE A 753 20.02 -3.08 -1.30
N PHE A 754 20.54 -2.04 -1.95
CA PHE A 754 21.94 -2.01 -2.34
C PHE A 754 22.52 -0.60 -2.27
N THR A 755 23.85 -0.50 -2.20
CA THR A 755 24.57 0.77 -2.36
C THR A 755 25.11 0.87 -3.78
N LEU A 756 24.69 1.88 -4.53
CA LEU A 756 25.35 2.28 -5.77
C LEU A 756 26.64 3.03 -5.39
N GLU A 757 27.75 2.31 -5.31
CA GLU A 757 29.02 2.84 -4.83
C GLU A 757 29.67 3.77 -5.84
N SER A 758 29.66 3.40 -7.11
CA SER A 758 30.25 4.20 -8.17
C SER A 758 29.71 3.87 -9.54
N VAL A 759 29.86 4.82 -10.46
CA VAL A 759 29.65 4.64 -11.90
C VAL A 759 30.86 5.14 -12.66
N LYS A 760 31.14 4.57 -13.81
CA LYS A 760 32.15 5.04 -14.74
C LYS A 760 31.53 5.95 -15.78
N VAL A 761 32.17 7.08 -16.06
CA VAL A 761 31.70 8.08 -17.04
C VAL A 761 32.84 8.46 -17.98
N TYR A 762 32.48 8.92 -19.16
CA TYR A 762 33.42 9.38 -20.19
C TYR A 762 33.02 10.77 -20.66
N SER A 763 33.81 11.80 -20.37
CA SER A 763 33.48 13.17 -20.72
C SER A 763 34.42 13.74 -21.78
N ALA A 764 33.91 14.55 -22.71
CA ALA A 764 34.76 15.29 -23.65
C ALA A 764 35.29 16.62 -23.10
N SER A 765 34.66 17.17 -22.06
CA SER A 765 35.11 18.39 -21.38
C SER A 765 35.00 18.27 -19.86
N ALA A 766 35.87 18.99 -19.16
CA ALA A 766 35.85 19.02 -17.69
C ALA A 766 34.77 19.98 -17.17
N GLY A 767 34.07 19.61 -16.10
CA GLY A 767 33.07 20.47 -15.47
C GLY A 767 32.32 19.80 -14.31
N ASN A 768 31.56 20.60 -13.57
CA ASN A 768 30.66 20.09 -12.54
C ASN A 768 29.42 19.47 -13.19
N ARG A 769 28.99 18.32 -12.66
CA ARG A 769 27.77 17.60 -13.02
C ARG A 769 27.06 17.16 -11.76
N THR A 770 25.73 17.18 -11.78
CA THR A 770 24.91 16.65 -10.70
C THR A 770 24.31 15.33 -11.17
N ILE A 771 24.58 14.24 -10.46
CA ILE A 771 24.02 12.92 -10.73
C ILE A 771 22.85 12.72 -9.77
N GLU A 772 21.69 12.34 -10.31
CA GLU A 772 20.44 12.25 -9.56
C GLU A 772 19.73 10.92 -9.79
N VAL A 773 19.15 10.37 -8.72
CA VAL A 773 18.21 9.25 -8.77
C VAL A 773 16.81 9.78 -8.44
N LEU A 774 15.82 9.40 -9.23
CA LEU A 774 14.42 9.80 -9.08
C LEU A 774 13.51 8.56 -8.97
N ASP A 775 12.41 8.65 -8.24
CA ASP A 775 11.36 7.63 -8.13
C ASP A 775 10.42 7.59 -9.36
N GLY A 776 10.97 7.51 -10.58
CA GLY A 776 10.21 7.51 -11.84
C GLY A 776 10.66 8.58 -12.84
N ASP A 777 10.03 8.64 -14.02
CA ASP A 777 10.35 9.62 -15.07
C ASP A 777 9.85 11.03 -14.69
N GLY A 778 10.63 11.75 -13.89
CA GLY A 778 10.29 13.08 -13.39
C GLY A 778 9.66 13.12 -12.00
N GLY A 779 9.80 12.02 -11.25
CA GLY A 779 9.41 11.95 -9.84
C GLY A 779 10.30 12.80 -8.91
N ASN A 780 10.23 12.54 -7.62
CA ASN A 780 11.06 13.20 -6.61
C ASN A 780 12.52 12.76 -6.73
N VAL A 781 13.43 13.71 -6.59
CA VAL A 781 14.87 13.42 -6.45
C VAL A 781 15.11 12.81 -5.07
N ILE A 782 15.48 11.53 -5.03
CA ILE A 782 15.77 10.79 -3.79
C ILE A 782 17.26 10.79 -3.45
N HIS A 783 18.13 10.92 -4.46
CA HIS A 783 19.56 11.12 -4.29
C HIS A 783 20.08 12.16 -5.27
N SER A 784 21.02 13.00 -4.83
CA SER A 784 21.66 14.02 -5.65
C SER A 784 23.11 14.22 -5.22
N TYR A 785 24.04 14.23 -6.17
CA TYR A 785 25.45 14.46 -5.91
C TYR A 785 26.11 15.28 -7.02
N THR A 786 26.61 16.46 -6.66
CA THR A 786 27.39 17.30 -7.58
C THR A 786 28.88 16.98 -7.48
N VAL A 787 29.49 16.61 -8.60
CA VAL A 787 30.89 16.21 -8.71
C VAL A 787 31.59 16.91 -9.86
N TYR A 788 32.87 17.21 -9.69
CA TYR A 788 33.73 17.68 -10.77
C TYR A 788 34.23 16.48 -11.60
N ILE A 789 33.81 16.40 -12.86
CA ILE A 789 34.23 15.37 -13.81
C ILE A 789 35.25 15.98 -14.77
N GLY A 790 36.43 15.37 -14.88
CA GLY A 790 37.47 15.76 -15.82
C GLY A 790 37.17 15.33 -17.26
N SER A 791 37.97 15.79 -18.22
CA SER A 791 37.97 15.24 -19.58
C SER A 791 38.56 13.83 -19.59
N GLY A 792 37.89 12.89 -20.25
CA GLY A 792 38.29 11.48 -20.35
C GLY A 792 37.46 10.55 -19.48
N GLU A 793 37.98 9.35 -19.23
CA GLU A 793 37.38 8.36 -18.34
C GLU A 793 37.55 8.76 -16.87
N GLN A 794 36.48 8.60 -16.09
CA GLN A 794 36.51 8.78 -14.65
C GLN A 794 35.56 7.79 -13.96
N VAL A 795 36.01 7.22 -12.84
CA VAL A 795 35.13 6.52 -11.90
C VAL A 795 34.62 7.55 -10.89
N VAL A 796 33.31 7.71 -10.82
CA VAL A 796 32.63 8.66 -9.95
C VAL A 796 32.08 7.91 -8.74
N PRO A 797 32.60 8.15 -7.52
CA PRO A 797 32.01 7.61 -6.30
C PRO A 797 30.68 8.31 -6.02
N LEU A 798 29.64 7.54 -5.71
CA LEU A 798 28.28 8.02 -5.42
C LEU A 798 27.90 7.69 -3.97
N GLY A 799 27.88 6.40 -3.61
CA GLY A 799 27.47 5.94 -2.28
C GLY A 799 25.96 6.07 -2.01
N PHE A 800 25.13 5.98 -3.06
CA PHE A 800 23.67 6.09 -2.91
C PHE A 800 23.09 4.79 -2.38
N PHE A 801 22.36 4.86 -1.26
CA PHE A 801 21.67 3.71 -0.67
C PHE A 801 20.27 3.58 -1.26
N ILE A 802 20.07 2.58 -2.11
CA ILE A 802 18.85 2.38 -2.90
C ILE A 802 17.97 1.32 -2.21
N ALA A 803 16.71 1.67 -1.98
CA ALA A 803 15.69 0.75 -1.44
C ALA A 803 14.97 0.00 -2.58
N PRO A 804 14.37 -1.19 -2.34
CA PRO A 804 13.62 -1.93 -3.36
C PRO A 804 12.47 -1.10 -3.94
N TYR A 805 12.43 -0.95 -5.26
CA TYR A 805 11.40 -0.24 -6.02
C TYR A 805 11.66 -0.46 -7.52
N SER A 806 10.59 -0.52 -8.31
CA SER A 806 10.67 -0.64 -9.77
C SER A 806 10.48 0.71 -10.44
N GLY A 807 11.27 0.99 -11.48
CA GLY A 807 11.16 2.22 -12.28
C GLY A 807 11.92 3.42 -11.74
N TYR A 808 12.98 3.23 -10.94
CA TYR A 808 13.90 4.33 -10.64
C TYR A 808 14.53 4.89 -11.92
N TYR A 809 14.88 6.17 -11.88
CA TYR A 809 15.50 6.86 -12.99
C TYR A 809 16.80 7.54 -12.57
N LEU A 810 17.94 7.09 -13.14
CA LEU A 810 19.26 7.71 -12.92
C LEU A 810 19.59 8.66 -14.08
N LYS A 811 19.81 9.94 -13.76
CA LYS A 811 20.14 10.98 -14.75
C LYS A 811 21.29 11.88 -14.30
N VAL A 812 21.71 12.76 -15.21
CA VAL A 812 22.69 13.80 -14.95
C VAL A 812 22.15 15.18 -15.35
N THR A 813 22.39 16.18 -14.51
CA THR A 813 22.01 17.58 -14.73
C THR A 813 23.22 18.52 -14.63
N GLY A 814 23.10 19.71 -15.20
CA GLY A 814 24.17 20.71 -15.29
C GLY A 814 24.51 21.16 -16.72
N SER A 815 25.30 22.23 -16.87
CA SER A 815 25.74 22.73 -18.17
C SER A 815 27.28 22.79 -18.26
N LEU A 816 27.91 22.19 -19.27
CA LEU A 816 27.37 21.26 -20.29
C LEU A 816 27.02 19.88 -19.67
N ILE A 817 26.73 18.82 -20.42
CA ILE A 817 26.69 17.44 -19.87
C ILE A 817 27.89 16.67 -20.41
N ASP A 818 28.03 16.62 -21.72
CA ASP A 818 29.20 16.18 -22.47
C ASP A 818 29.69 14.77 -22.15
N LEU A 819 28.79 13.95 -21.61
CA LEU A 819 29.05 12.56 -21.29
C LEU A 819 28.74 11.66 -22.49
N PHE A 820 29.51 10.59 -22.63
CA PHE A 820 29.37 9.62 -23.70
C PHE A 820 28.09 8.79 -23.51
N ARG A 821 27.36 8.58 -24.61
CA ARG A 821 26.25 7.60 -24.69
C ARG A 821 26.50 6.63 -25.85
N ILE A 822 25.96 5.42 -25.74
CA ILE A 822 25.84 4.48 -26.87
C ILE A 822 24.51 4.76 -27.57
N ASN A 823 24.51 4.78 -28.91
CA ASN A 823 23.32 5.13 -29.70
C ASN A 823 23.22 4.39 -31.05
N ASP A 824 23.80 3.20 -31.13
CA ASP A 824 23.81 2.35 -32.33
C ASP A 824 22.91 1.11 -32.21
N GLY A 825 22.08 1.02 -31.15
CA GLY A 825 21.23 -0.14 -30.89
C GLY A 825 21.98 -1.39 -30.37
N SER A 826 23.28 -1.27 -30.07
CA SER A 826 24.05 -2.34 -29.40
C SER A 826 23.73 -2.61 -27.92
N PRO A 827 23.09 -1.72 -27.13
CA PRO A 827 22.69 -2.05 -25.77
C PRO A 827 21.76 -3.27 -25.73
N THR A 828 21.99 -4.18 -24.78
CA THR A 828 21.22 -5.41 -24.62
C THR A 828 20.49 -5.41 -23.29
N TYR A 829 19.64 -4.41 -23.09
CA TYR A 829 18.78 -4.38 -21.91
C TYR A 829 17.91 -5.66 -21.82
N PRO A 830 17.61 -6.14 -20.60
CA PRO A 830 18.07 -5.60 -19.33
C PRO A 830 19.48 -6.06 -18.93
N TYR A 831 20.23 -5.18 -18.24
CA TYR A 831 21.47 -5.59 -17.55
C TYR A 831 21.13 -5.95 -16.11
N THR A 832 21.16 -7.23 -15.78
CA THR A 832 20.63 -7.74 -14.51
C THR A 832 21.70 -8.39 -13.64
N VAL A 833 21.72 -8.02 -12.36
CA VAL A 833 22.27 -8.84 -11.28
C VAL A 833 21.07 -9.53 -10.62
N PRO A 834 20.91 -10.86 -10.77
CA PRO A 834 19.73 -11.58 -10.29
C PRO A 834 19.43 -11.29 -8.82
N GLY A 835 18.19 -10.89 -8.53
CA GLY A 835 17.72 -10.61 -7.17
C GLY A 835 18.16 -9.27 -6.58
N LEU A 836 19.01 -8.48 -7.26
CA LEU A 836 19.54 -7.22 -6.72
C LEU A 836 19.09 -5.98 -7.53
N VAL A 837 19.44 -5.93 -8.82
CA VAL A 837 19.17 -4.76 -9.68
C VAL A 837 19.08 -5.15 -11.15
N SER A 838 18.18 -4.49 -11.89
CA SER A 838 18.06 -4.61 -13.34
C SER A 838 17.99 -3.23 -13.99
N LEU A 839 18.94 -2.90 -14.87
CA LEU A 839 18.82 -1.72 -15.73
C LEU A 839 17.87 -2.08 -16.87
N THR A 840 16.75 -1.38 -17.01
CA THR A 840 15.61 -1.81 -17.85
C THR A 840 15.53 -1.10 -19.20
N GLY A 841 16.07 0.11 -19.31
CA GLY A 841 16.09 0.86 -20.56
C GLY A 841 16.48 2.33 -20.38
N SER A 842 16.37 3.12 -21.44
CA SER A 842 16.53 4.57 -21.41
C SER A 842 15.19 5.28 -21.58
N ASN A 843 15.12 6.57 -21.26
CA ASN A 843 13.90 7.37 -21.38
C ASN A 843 13.67 7.96 -22.79
N VAL A 844 13.96 7.18 -23.83
CA VAL A 844 13.66 7.55 -25.21
C VAL A 844 12.40 6.80 -25.64
N ALA A 845 11.26 7.48 -25.61
CA ALA A 845 9.96 6.88 -25.95
C ALA A 845 9.98 6.20 -27.32
N GLY A 846 9.58 4.93 -27.38
CA GLY A 846 9.56 4.09 -28.57
C GLY A 846 10.93 3.56 -29.03
N GLN A 847 12.00 3.90 -28.31
CA GLN A 847 13.39 3.47 -28.56
C GLN A 847 14.16 3.22 -27.25
N GLU A 848 13.46 2.75 -26.23
CA GLU A 848 13.94 2.66 -24.85
C GLU A 848 15.19 1.76 -24.77
N LEU A 849 15.25 0.74 -25.63
CA LEU A 849 16.33 -0.26 -25.66
C LEU A 849 17.50 0.13 -26.59
N ASP A 850 17.35 1.17 -27.42
CA ASP A 850 18.34 1.51 -28.45
C ASP A 850 19.50 2.38 -27.95
N PHE A 851 19.34 3.02 -26.78
CA PHE A 851 20.29 3.99 -26.24
C PHE A 851 20.75 3.62 -24.82
N TYR A 852 22.03 3.77 -24.54
CA TYR A 852 22.59 3.63 -23.19
C TYR A 852 23.28 4.93 -22.75
N TYR A 853 22.73 5.60 -21.75
CA TYR A 853 23.16 6.95 -21.35
C TYR A 853 24.13 6.94 -20.16
N TYR A 854 25.32 7.48 -20.41
CA TYR A 854 26.33 8.06 -19.49
C TYR A 854 27.02 7.15 -18.47
N PHE A 855 26.30 6.24 -17.82
CA PHE A 855 26.77 5.57 -16.61
C PHE A 855 27.14 4.12 -16.88
N PHE A 856 28.43 3.87 -17.05
CA PHE A 856 29.01 2.55 -17.33
C PHE A 856 29.47 1.88 -16.04
N ASP A 857 29.65 0.56 -16.07
CA ASP A 857 30.27 -0.24 -15.01
C ASP A 857 29.81 0.16 -13.59
N TRP A 858 28.50 0.07 -13.35
CA TRP A 858 27.93 0.41 -12.05
C TRP A 858 28.45 -0.59 -11.02
N LYS A 859 29.16 -0.08 -10.01
CA LYS A 859 29.53 -0.86 -8.84
C LYS A 859 28.40 -0.79 -7.85
N VAL A 860 27.65 -1.89 -7.76
CA VAL A 860 26.56 -2.06 -6.79
C VAL A 860 27.02 -3.01 -5.71
N ARG A 861 26.81 -2.66 -4.45
CA ARG A 861 27.14 -3.51 -3.31
C ARG A 861 25.87 -3.90 -2.58
N GLU A 862 25.72 -5.19 -2.30
CA GLU A 862 24.69 -5.68 -1.40
C GLU A 862 24.80 -5.02 -0.02
N LYS A 863 23.70 -4.97 0.70
CA LYS A 863 23.71 -4.52 2.09
C LYS A 863 24.62 -5.43 2.93
N SER A 864 25.49 -4.85 3.75
CA SER A 864 26.27 -5.62 4.72
C SER A 864 25.35 -6.34 5.71
N CYS A 865 25.77 -7.52 6.13
CA CYS A 865 25.07 -8.30 7.12
C CYS A 865 25.74 -8.14 8.48
N ILE A 866 24.95 -7.90 9.53
CA ILE A 866 25.45 -7.64 10.88
C ILE A 866 24.98 -8.78 11.79
N SER A 867 25.89 -9.33 12.61
CA SER A 867 25.55 -10.34 13.60
C SER A 867 24.82 -9.75 14.81
N LEU A 868 24.23 -10.62 15.64
CA LEU A 868 23.82 -10.22 16.98
C LEU A 868 25.05 -9.84 17.82
N ARG A 869 24.88 -8.85 18.71
CA ARG A 869 25.93 -8.42 19.62
C ARG A 869 26.23 -9.48 20.67
N ALA A 870 27.51 -9.82 20.84
CA ALA A 870 28.01 -10.65 21.94
C ALA A 870 28.44 -9.75 23.11
N GLU A 871 27.89 -10.01 24.31
CA GLU A 871 28.29 -9.30 25.54
C GLU A 871 29.65 -9.79 26.05
N VAL A 872 30.52 -8.86 26.40
CA VAL A 872 31.85 -9.12 26.98
C VAL A 872 32.07 -8.22 28.19
N THR A 873 32.43 -8.84 29.31
CA THR A 873 32.54 -8.16 30.61
C THR A 873 33.99 -8.09 31.08
N ALA A 874 34.42 -6.91 31.52
CA ALA A 874 35.59 -6.75 32.39
C ALA A 874 35.10 -6.80 33.85
N VAL A 875 35.47 -7.85 34.59
CA VAL A 875 35.10 -8.00 36.00
C VAL A 875 36.13 -7.29 36.85
N VAL A 876 35.68 -6.34 37.67
CA VAL A 876 36.56 -5.63 38.60
C VAL A 876 36.49 -6.29 39.97
N ASN A 877 37.58 -6.92 40.38
CA ASN A 877 37.72 -7.53 41.68
C ASN A 877 37.86 -6.43 42.75
N PRO A 878 37.11 -6.48 43.87
CA PRO A 878 37.19 -5.46 44.90
C PRO A 878 38.58 -5.45 45.54
N LEU A 879 39.07 -4.26 45.92
CA LEU A 879 40.32 -4.14 46.68
C LEU A 879 40.24 -4.91 48.02
N PRO A 880 41.36 -5.49 48.51
CA PRO A 880 41.37 -6.16 49.80
C PRO A 880 40.98 -5.22 50.92
N ALA A 881 40.14 -5.69 51.85
CA ALA A 881 39.78 -4.93 53.05
C ALA A 881 40.96 -4.96 54.05
N VAL A 882 41.93 -4.06 53.86
CA VAL A 882 43.14 -4.01 54.68
C VAL A 882 42.83 -3.49 56.06
N THR A 883 43.13 -4.31 57.06
CA THR A 883 43.07 -3.94 58.48
C THR A 883 44.48 -3.95 59.04
N VAL A 884 44.86 -2.87 59.72
CA VAL A 884 46.16 -2.72 60.36
C VAL A 884 45.97 -2.46 61.86
N SER A 885 46.93 -2.88 62.67
CA SER A 885 46.96 -2.62 64.12
C SER A 885 46.86 -1.12 64.43
N ASP A 886 46.20 -0.79 65.54
CA ASP A 886 46.13 0.58 66.04
C ASP A 886 47.52 1.19 66.31
N ASP A 887 47.58 2.53 66.27
CA ASP A 887 48.77 3.28 66.64
C ASP A 887 49.24 2.91 68.05
N VAL A 888 50.54 2.72 68.21
CA VAL A 888 51.12 2.17 69.45
C VAL A 888 52.30 2.99 69.91
N THR A 889 52.37 3.22 71.21
CA THR A 889 53.50 3.91 71.85
C THR A 889 54.42 2.89 72.51
N ILE A 890 55.68 2.84 72.08
CA ILE A 890 56.74 2.01 72.65
C ILE A 890 57.78 2.89 73.33
N THR A 891 58.60 2.30 74.20
CA THR A 891 59.70 3.04 74.83
C THR A 891 61.00 2.91 74.04
N ILE A 892 61.98 3.80 74.24
CA ILE A 892 63.27 3.72 73.51
C ILE A 892 63.94 2.36 73.78
N GLY A 893 64.19 1.57 72.72
CA GLY A 893 64.68 0.19 72.80
C GLY A 893 63.61 -0.89 72.99
N GLY A 894 62.33 -0.51 73.11
CA GLY A 894 61.18 -1.42 73.12
C GLY A 894 60.79 -1.88 71.71
N SER A 895 59.92 -2.88 71.65
CA SER A 895 59.36 -3.39 70.41
C SER A 895 57.87 -3.68 70.56
N THR A 896 57.15 -3.68 69.45
CA THR A 896 55.73 -4.05 69.35
C THR A 896 55.53 -4.93 68.12
N ILE A 897 54.44 -5.70 68.08
CA ILE A 897 54.06 -6.47 66.88
C ILE A 897 53.02 -5.66 66.14
N LEU A 898 53.32 -5.31 64.89
CA LEU A 898 52.31 -4.78 63.98
C LEU A 898 51.53 -5.95 63.44
N ASN A 899 50.21 -5.81 63.24
CA ASN A 899 49.41 -6.84 62.59
C ASN A 899 48.70 -6.21 61.39
N ALA A 900 48.83 -6.85 60.23
CA ALA A 900 48.03 -6.55 59.05
C ALA A 900 47.27 -7.81 58.62
N SER A 901 46.02 -7.64 58.18
CA SER A 901 45.20 -8.69 57.59
C SER A 901 44.40 -8.14 56.41
N GLY A 902 43.88 -9.03 55.57
CA GLY A 902 43.06 -8.67 54.40
C GLY A 902 43.57 -9.21 53.08
N GLY A 903 44.72 -9.88 53.04
CA GLY A 903 45.25 -10.50 51.82
C GLY A 903 46.23 -11.66 52.07
N VAL A 904 46.91 -12.10 51.01
CA VAL A 904 47.84 -13.23 51.02
C VAL A 904 49.30 -12.81 51.03
N THR A 905 49.65 -11.63 50.51
CA THR A 905 51.00 -11.08 50.61
C THR A 905 51.00 -9.67 51.21
N TYR A 906 52.11 -9.33 51.87
CA TYR A 906 52.25 -8.12 52.68
C TYR A 906 53.61 -7.49 52.36
N THR A 907 53.66 -6.17 52.17
CA THR A 907 54.90 -5.43 51.97
C THR A 907 54.88 -4.15 52.78
N TRP A 908 55.78 -4.01 53.75
CA TRP A 908 55.87 -2.88 54.67
C TRP A 908 56.98 -1.89 54.27
N SER A 909 56.69 -0.59 54.39
CA SER A 909 57.64 0.50 54.16
C SER A 909 57.46 1.62 55.20
N PRO A 910 58.55 2.20 55.76
CA PRO A 910 59.95 1.82 55.57
C PRO A 910 60.26 0.47 56.24
N SER A 911 61.28 -0.26 55.76
CA SER A 911 61.69 -1.55 56.37
C SER A 911 62.57 -1.39 57.61
N ALA A 912 63.08 -0.18 57.85
CA ALA A 912 63.97 0.12 58.98
C ALA A 912 63.24 -0.10 60.32
N GLY A 913 63.85 -0.87 61.22
CA GLY A 913 63.27 -1.19 62.52
C GLY A 913 62.21 -2.30 62.49
N LEU A 914 61.90 -2.92 61.34
CA LEU A 914 61.02 -4.09 61.27
C LEU A 914 61.84 -5.40 61.25
N SER A 915 61.31 -6.45 61.87
CA SER A 915 61.92 -7.79 61.83
C SER A 915 61.86 -8.44 60.44
N SER A 916 60.84 -8.11 59.66
CA SER A 916 60.70 -8.48 58.25
C SER A 916 59.73 -7.50 57.59
N SER A 917 60.00 -7.09 56.36
CA SER A 917 59.11 -6.21 55.61
C SER A 917 58.05 -6.97 54.82
N THR A 918 58.01 -8.32 54.84
CA THR A 918 57.16 -9.12 53.94
C THR A 918 56.13 -10.02 54.64
N VAL A 919 56.05 -9.97 55.98
CA VAL A 919 55.12 -10.78 56.77
C VAL A 919 53.94 -9.94 57.25
N SER A 920 52.80 -10.59 57.53
CA SER A 920 51.61 -9.91 58.05
C SER A 920 51.80 -9.35 59.47
N ASN A 921 52.68 -9.94 60.27
CA ASN A 921 52.87 -9.58 61.67
C ASN A 921 54.32 -9.26 62.09
N PRO A 922 54.97 -8.25 61.51
CA PRO A 922 56.36 -7.94 61.82
C PRO A 922 56.51 -7.32 63.21
N VAL A 923 57.64 -7.60 63.87
CA VAL A 923 58.04 -6.91 65.10
C VAL A 923 58.66 -5.58 64.69
N ALA A 924 58.07 -4.46 65.13
CA ALA A 924 58.58 -3.11 64.95
C ALA A 924 59.30 -2.62 66.21
N SER A 925 60.56 -2.22 66.06
CA SER A 925 61.39 -1.57 67.08
C SER A 925 62.10 -0.34 66.50
N PRO A 926 61.37 0.67 66.01
CA PRO A 926 62.00 1.89 65.53
C PRO A 926 62.67 2.66 66.68
N THR A 927 63.73 3.41 66.37
CA THR A 927 64.43 4.26 67.34
C THR A 927 63.84 5.66 67.48
N GLU A 928 63.00 6.06 66.52
CA GLU A 928 62.26 7.32 66.48
C GLU A 928 60.81 7.06 66.03
N THR A 929 59.88 7.96 66.31
CA THR A 929 58.48 7.81 65.88
C THR A 929 58.40 7.60 64.36
N THR A 930 57.88 6.46 63.92
CA THR A 930 57.91 6.02 62.51
C THR A 930 56.52 5.60 62.06
N LEU A 931 56.10 6.09 60.89
CA LEU A 931 54.88 5.67 60.20
C LEU A 931 55.22 4.50 59.27
N TYR A 932 54.66 3.33 59.55
CA TYR A 932 54.81 2.15 58.70
C TYR A 932 53.56 1.98 57.85
N THR A 933 53.72 1.91 56.53
CA THR A 933 52.65 1.60 55.57
C THR A 933 52.81 0.18 55.08
N VAL A 934 51.75 -0.62 55.16
CA VAL A 934 51.66 -1.95 54.57
C VAL A 934 50.89 -1.88 53.26
N THR A 935 51.42 -2.49 52.20
CA THR A 935 50.69 -2.88 50.99
C THR A 935 50.29 -4.34 51.13
N VAL A 936 49.00 -4.62 51.02
CA VAL A 936 48.44 -5.97 51.15
C VAL A 936 47.83 -6.37 49.82
N THR A 937 48.21 -7.53 49.29
CA THR A 937 47.70 -8.08 48.04
C THR A 937 46.88 -9.33 48.31
N ASP A 938 45.69 -9.47 47.70
CA ASP A 938 44.79 -10.62 47.84
C ASP A 938 45.06 -11.77 46.86
N GLU A 939 44.17 -12.78 46.86
CA GLU A 939 44.23 -13.97 46.00
C GLU A 939 44.01 -13.65 44.52
N ASN A 940 43.34 -12.53 44.20
CA ASN A 940 43.09 -12.06 42.84
C ASN A 940 44.19 -11.12 42.33
N GLY A 941 45.21 -10.85 43.15
CA GLY A 941 46.32 -9.95 42.80
C GLY A 941 46.06 -8.46 43.07
N CYS A 942 44.90 -8.11 43.63
CA CYS A 942 44.55 -6.72 43.95
C CYS A 942 45.21 -6.26 45.23
N SER A 943 45.72 -5.02 45.22
CA SER A 943 46.52 -4.48 46.32
C SER A 943 45.94 -3.19 46.88
N ASP A 944 45.89 -3.08 48.20
CA ASP A 944 45.53 -1.84 48.91
C ASP A 944 46.48 -1.59 50.08
N THR A 945 46.46 -0.38 50.65
CA THR A 945 47.43 0.06 51.67
C THR A 945 46.78 0.56 52.95
N ALA A 946 47.44 0.29 54.07
CA ALA A 946 47.09 0.87 55.36
C ALA A 946 48.35 1.28 56.13
N SER A 947 48.22 2.22 57.06
CA SER A 947 49.38 2.73 57.82
C SER A 947 49.13 2.68 59.32
N VAL A 948 50.20 2.45 60.08
CA VAL A 948 50.24 2.47 61.54
C VAL A 948 51.41 3.31 62.03
N LEU A 949 51.15 4.19 62.99
CA LEU A 949 52.17 5.04 63.60
C LEU A 949 52.70 4.40 64.89
N VAL A 950 54.00 4.14 64.93
CA VAL A 950 54.70 3.66 66.13
C VAL A 950 55.43 4.83 66.77
N THR A 951 54.95 5.29 67.92
CA THR A 951 55.53 6.43 68.65
C THR A 951 56.56 5.96 69.67
N VAL A 952 57.77 6.54 69.70
CA VAL A 952 58.86 6.13 70.61
C VAL A 952 59.06 7.15 71.73
N VAL A 953 58.91 6.73 73.00
CA VAL A 953 59.04 7.59 74.19
C VAL A 953 60.16 7.15 75.16
N PRO A 954 60.87 8.03 75.88
CA PRO A 954 61.91 7.64 76.86
C PRO A 954 61.32 7.06 78.18
N VAL A 955 61.93 6.03 78.80
CA VAL A 955 61.46 5.42 80.07
C VAL A 955 61.89 6.23 81.30
N GLY A 956 60.94 6.64 82.13
CA GLY A 956 61.16 7.15 83.50
C GLY A 956 59.87 7.14 84.33
N ILE A 957 59.84 6.35 85.39
CA ILE A 957 58.68 6.09 86.28
C ILE A 957 58.36 7.30 87.19
N GLU A 958 57.05 7.43 87.41
CA GLU A 958 56.24 8.41 88.16
C GLU A 958 56.90 9.20 89.30
N THR A 959 56.74 10.53 89.20
CA THR A 959 56.93 11.50 90.28
C THR A 959 55.56 11.86 90.87
N ILE A 960 55.31 11.45 92.12
CA ILE A 960 54.27 12.09 92.93
C ILE A 960 54.90 13.34 93.55
N GLU A 961 54.71 14.49 92.91
CA GLU A 961 54.99 15.78 93.54
C GLU A 961 53.96 16.04 94.63
N ASN A 962 54.41 16.05 95.88
CA ASN A 962 53.68 16.68 96.97
C ASN A 962 54.56 17.87 97.41
N GLU A 963 54.11 19.09 97.16
CA GLU A 963 54.83 20.37 97.38
C GLU A 963 55.16 20.68 98.86
N ARG A 964 55.08 19.69 99.75
CA ARG A 964 55.04 19.87 101.21
C ARG A 964 56.27 19.34 101.95
N ILE A 965 57.29 18.85 101.23
CA ILE A 965 58.54 18.30 101.78
C ILE A 965 59.74 18.93 101.08
N THR A 966 60.65 19.52 101.86
CA THR A 966 61.87 20.19 101.42
C THR A 966 63.10 19.45 101.95
N ILE A 967 64.14 19.28 101.12
CA ILE A 967 65.39 18.61 101.51
C ILE A 967 66.58 19.49 101.12
N SER A 968 67.47 19.75 102.06
CA SER A 968 68.66 20.59 101.85
C SER A 968 69.79 20.24 102.83
N PRO A 969 71.08 20.31 102.44
CA PRO A 969 71.56 20.63 101.09
C PRO A 969 71.34 19.47 100.11
N ASN A 970 71.19 19.78 98.82
CA ASN A 970 71.14 18.79 97.74
C ASN A 970 71.84 19.39 96.51
N PRO A 971 73.07 18.98 96.15
CA PRO A 971 73.79 17.80 96.65
C PRO A 971 74.20 17.90 98.12
N ALA A 972 74.21 16.76 98.81
CA ALA A 972 74.70 16.63 100.18
C ALA A 972 76.09 16.02 100.21
N THR A 973 76.96 16.54 101.07
CA THR A 973 78.34 16.03 101.23
C THR A 973 78.40 14.95 102.32
N THR A 974 77.71 15.15 103.44
CA THR A 974 77.71 14.20 104.57
C THR A 974 76.34 14.01 105.22
N SER A 975 75.44 15.00 105.12
CA SER A 975 74.10 14.93 105.70
C SER A 975 73.08 15.74 104.91
N VAL A 976 71.80 15.40 105.09
CA VAL A 976 70.65 16.19 104.62
C VAL A 976 69.72 16.52 105.76
N LYS A 977 69.14 17.71 105.71
CA LYS A 977 68.01 18.10 106.53
C LYS A 977 66.74 18.02 105.70
N ILE A 978 65.76 17.28 106.24
CA ILE A 978 64.44 17.08 105.68
C ILE A 978 63.46 17.88 106.52
N ILE A 979 62.63 18.67 105.86
CA ILE A 979 61.58 19.47 106.48
C ILE A 979 60.27 19.11 105.79
N ALA A 980 59.25 18.82 106.58
CA ALA A 980 57.89 18.58 106.10
C ALA A 980 56.91 19.52 106.81
N THR A 981 55.74 19.69 106.22
CA THR A 981 54.63 20.40 106.88
C THR A 981 54.04 19.63 108.07
N GLU A 982 54.24 18.31 108.10
CA GLU A 982 53.72 17.42 109.15
C GLU A 982 54.83 16.59 109.77
N GLU A 983 54.49 15.93 110.88
CA GLU A 983 55.42 15.09 111.62
C GLU A 983 56.00 13.96 110.75
N ILE A 984 57.32 13.88 110.67
CA ILE A 984 58.03 12.83 109.93
C ILE A 984 58.11 11.62 110.86
N LEU A 985 57.64 10.46 110.39
CA LEU A 985 57.71 9.19 111.13
C LEU A 985 59.03 8.46 110.83
N MET A 986 59.36 8.34 109.54
CA MET A 986 60.58 7.71 109.08
C MET A 986 60.90 8.12 107.65
N THR A 987 62.17 8.03 107.29
CA THR A 987 62.66 8.23 105.93
C THR A 987 63.39 6.99 105.47
N GLU A 988 63.02 6.52 104.28
CA GLU A 988 63.64 5.37 103.62
C GLU A 988 64.54 5.87 102.47
N VAL A 989 65.75 5.34 102.37
CA VAL A 989 66.72 5.68 101.32
C VAL A 989 66.80 4.54 100.33
N PHE A 990 66.66 4.86 99.05
CA PHE A 990 66.76 3.92 97.94
C PHE A 990 67.91 4.32 97.02
N SER A 991 68.61 3.33 96.46
CA SER A 991 69.56 3.54 95.36
C SER A 991 68.80 3.90 94.08
N ALA A 992 69.53 4.42 93.08
CA ALA A 992 68.95 4.77 91.79
C ALA A 992 68.28 3.59 91.05
N ASP A 993 68.62 2.35 91.39
CA ASP A 993 68.01 1.10 90.89
C ASP A 993 66.79 0.63 91.72
N GLY A 994 66.37 1.40 92.72
CA GLY A 994 65.17 1.13 93.52
C GLY A 994 65.37 0.21 94.73
N ARG A 995 66.60 -0.22 95.02
CA ARG A 995 66.88 -1.03 96.22
C ARG A 995 66.90 -0.18 97.49
N LYS A 996 66.16 -0.57 98.53
CA LYS A 996 66.19 0.11 99.83
C LYS A 996 67.52 -0.14 100.52
N ILE A 997 68.25 0.93 100.85
CA ILE A 997 69.60 0.86 101.41
C ILE A 997 69.59 1.20 102.91
N ALA A 998 68.73 2.14 103.32
CA ALA A 998 68.68 2.57 104.72
C ALA A 998 67.27 3.01 105.13
N LEU A 999 67.02 3.01 106.45
CA LEU A 999 65.79 3.49 107.06
C LEU A 999 66.12 4.27 108.33
N PHE A 1000 65.66 5.51 108.41
CA PHE A 1000 65.88 6.40 109.54
C PHE A 1000 64.56 6.74 110.20
N ARG A 1001 64.34 6.28 111.44
CA ARG A 1001 63.16 6.64 112.24
C ARG A 1001 63.37 7.99 112.91
N ASN A 1002 62.33 8.81 112.98
CA ASN A 1002 62.37 10.08 113.70
C ASN A 1002 61.72 9.93 115.08
N GLU A 1003 62.51 9.49 116.07
CA GLU A 1003 61.98 9.26 117.42
C GLU A 1003 61.49 10.52 118.11
N SER A 1004 61.98 11.69 117.68
CA SER A 1004 61.58 12.99 118.22
C SER A 1004 60.19 13.43 117.78
N ARG A 1005 59.57 12.74 116.80
CA ARG A 1005 58.21 13.01 116.33
C ARG A 1005 58.05 14.50 115.97
N ARG A 1006 59.02 15.06 115.23
CA ARG A 1006 58.99 16.44 114.72
C ARG A 1006 58.82 16.45 113.20
N ASN A 1007 58.42 17.58 112.65
CA ASN A 1007 58.29 17.79 111.22
C ASN A 1007 59.64 18.07 110.50
N ILE A 1008 60.75 17.87 111.20
CA ILE A 1008 62.11 18.01 110.67
C ILE A 1008 62.92 16.78 111.10
N GLN A 1009 63.72 16.25 110.19
CA GLN A 1009 64.65 15.15 110.44
C GLN A 1009 65.97 15.43 109.73
N GLU A 1010 67.08 15.23 110.42
CA GLU A 1010 68.42 15.30 109.82
C GLU A 1010 69.01 13.89 109.71
N ILE A 1011 69.56 13.57 108.55
CA ILE A 1011 70.07 12.25 108.22
C ILE A 1011 71.52 12.41 107.77
N GLU A 1012 72.44 11.76 108.48
CA GLU A 1012 73.83 11.64 108.08
C GLU A 1012 74.04 10.37 107.25
N PHE A 1013 74.68 10.52 106.10
CA PHE A 1013 75.00 9.44 105.19
C PHE A 1013 76.44 8.99 105.38
N LYS A 1014 76.69 8.29 106.49
CA LYS A 1014 78.00 7.66 106.75
C LYS A 1014 78.10 6.39 105.89
N ASP A 1015 79.21 6.27 105.15
CA ASP A 1015 79.59 5.13 104.31
C ASP A 1015 78.79 4.92 103.00
N LEU A 1016 78.03 5.90 102.54
CA LEU A 1016 77.42 5.86 101.20
C LEU A 1016 78.35 6.48 100.15
N ALA A 1017 78.51 5.79 99.02
CA ALA A 1017 79.30 6.29 97.89
C ALA A 1017 78.60 7.49 97.22
N ARG A 1018 79.40 8.38 96.63
CA ARG A 1018 78.90 9.51 95.81
C ARG A 1018 77.99 8.98 94.71
N GLY A 1019 76.82 9.60 94.52
CA GLY A 1019 75.80 9.10 93.60
C GLY A 1019 74.40 9.65 93.86
N VAL A 1020 73.44 9.22 93.04
CA VAL A 1020 72.03 9.63 93.16
C VAL A 1020 71.25 8.62 94.00
N TYR A 1021 70.47 9.14 94.94
CA TYR A 1021 69.60 8.36 95.81
C TYR A 1021 68.20 8.97 95.86
N TYR A 1022 67.22 8.19 96.29
CA TYR A 1022 65.85 8.64 96.47
C TYR A 1022 65.43 8.46 97.93
N LEU A 1023 64.92 9.52 98.52
CA LEU A 1023 64.41 9.54 99.88
C LEU A 1023 62.89 9.47 99.83
N LYS A 1024 62.32 8.36 100.29
CA LYS A 1024 60.89 8.27 100.59
C LYS A 1024 60.67 8.71 102.03
N VAL A 1025 60.16 9.93 102.19
CA VAL A 1025 59.84 10.53 103.48
C VAL A 1025 58.40 10.16 103.82
N ILE A 1026 58.20 9.48 104.95
CA ILE A 1026 56.88 9.05 105.43
C ILE A 1026 56.52 9.92 106.64
N THR A 1027 55.40 10.62 106.53
CA THR A 1027 54.83 11.48 107.57
C THR A 1027 53.57 10.83 108.16
N VAL A 1028 53.01 11.44 109.20
CA VAL A 1028 51.78 10.95 109.87
C VAL A 1028 50.56 10.83 108.96
N LYS A 1029 50.42 11.64 107.90
CA LYS A 1029 49.28 11.52 106.97
C LYS A 1029 49.65 11.05 105.57
N ASN A 1030 50.86 11.36 105.09
CA ASN A 1030 51.26 11.14 103.69
C ASN A 1030 52.69 10.60 103.58
N SER A 1031 53.07 10.11 102.39
CA SER A 1031 54.47 9.88 102.03
C SER A 1031 54.83 10.60 100.74
N GLY A 1032 56.09 10.98 100.58
CA GLY A 1032 56.60 11.63 99.36
C GLY A 1032 58.03 11.20 99.08
N VAL A 1033 58.38 11.09 97.79
CA VAL A 1033 59.74 10.70 97.36
C VAL A 1033 60.45 11.93 96.80
N LYS A 1034 61.69 12.15 97.24
CA LYS A 1034 62.56 13.22 96.71
C LYS A 1034 63.91 12.65 96.35
N ARG A 1035 64.43 13.07 95.20
CA ARG A 1035 65.78 12.72 94.72
C ARG A 1035 66.82 13.55 95.46
N ILE A 1036 67.91 12.91 95.88
CA ILE A 1036 69.12 13.56 96.38
C ILE A 1036 70.35 13.11 95.60
N ALA A 1037 71.35 13.98 95.52
CA ALA A 1037 72.70 13.65 95.08
C ALA A 1037 73.65 13.71 96.27
N LEU A 1038 74.54 12.73 96.38
CA LEU A 1038 75.66 12.74 97.32
C LEU A 1038 76.96 13.02 96.56
N GLU A 1039 77.68 14.07 96.99
CA GLU A 1039 78.90 14.59 96.34
C GLU A 1039 80.19 14.36 97.11
#